data_AF-J3EIH4-F1
#
_entry.id   AF-J3EIH4-F1
#
_cell.length_a   1.000
_cell.length_b   1.000
_cell.length_c   1.000
_cell.angle_alpha   90.00
_cell.angle_beta   90.00
_cell.angle_gamma   90.00
#
_symmetry.space_group_name_H-M   'P 1'
#
loop_
_entity.id
_entity.type
_entity.pdbx_description
1 polymer ?
#
loop_
_entity_poly.entity_id
_entity_poly.type
_entity_poly.pdbx_seq_one_letter_code
_entity_poly.pdbx_strand_id
1 'polypeptide(L)'
;MSTEQNPPASSNAADQETLRLIAPVVVTACPGLQEEAHAVASEILQKHGITHLDPDQVWWHRFSGLAASSTKAFRGWEYEPKISESFTLTQLVIHRYRVTDQDDALELDFKGGFYTADAHASIYNETNEVRMYPRKVLADLWEKDLSQRYLEKLNAFWASHFDDYRTLAKCNYLSKAVQARESGQLEEEDFQTVIRAMVGNASWPITLATLQAQTVTPEGLRVCALDVAGHVATDILRIVEPNGRQITYVPGAAEPFHVHPTVADMHWWMLLQMNEEQPRTEFMTHFPLSVRKEVHDNITPLMNQLVGTWGKYDHHLINQKDITISGDVFTWQTRAVQRTMLEEADLTLVSNGQMRKQLWLGYLTVGLHVFGPLAVLGWPIALPVIGASIAAMGLNIDKAVNGKTAAERKAGVIGAVLDGINVLFNIPLLKEAGVMEEAGASVDAAEATEMADLKAAGHPDEPVGTQASDDAQGIIRQLEEFTPLPKESTQAIEVPEHWQSNEILESQTPLATSGKLQGIYSLDSNPSTAILMNDQAYYVRYEADINGGGTWAIIDPQNPLASSGSMPVRLNAEGEWELAPKSRLRGGGKDLPDPVPGSSTGTTHVRPPAELFRHLTKYDTPNGRSMNFLALGQKETHFKMVNLPDGTIKAVTVYDEFVAARRTALVRDARTFQIPKNFFASLPARPVQPVITPSMTPSELIEKIFDTAPGLVVGESQDRIASMRFLIENMQTLSKQGVKTIYMHRLLNDFLQVDLNNFADTGKMEGMLEMYLKQLQSDPAGQFTPLEVVRTAQQYGIRVQSTDCLASYRFPDASFGTLSQQSIKNYLTHTIIQANEAYSPGKWVVLTGQENTNTFRGIAGISEMEGGIGLRIEEVGPDQSLHIEIDHGIEVGRDVQPPLPQMRGDFDTLYADISLKMPTPPITQRTQEAILRLLYRPGMFTIEQSEGTWTLIHRSRTGVIVRTMIERTEDGGFLINRPAWTDVHQVNYQNIGLLARALHRMGMTLEGRLPV
;
A
#
# COMPACT_ATOMS: atom_id res chain seq x y z
N MET A 1 -58.05 -14.88 -59.68
CA MET A 1 -57.02 -13.99 -59.10
C MET A 1 -57.65 -13.36 -57.87
N SER A 2 -57.14 -13.42 -56.65
CA SER A 2 -55.86 -13.87 -56.09
C SER A 2 -56.10 -14.15 -54.59
N THR A 3 -55.35 -15.07 -54.00
CA THR A 3 -55.41 -15.39 -52.55
C THR A 3 -54.25 -14.71 -51.82
N GLU A 4 -54.57 -13.90 -50.81
CA GLU A 4 -53.64 -13.25 -49.88
C GLU A 4 -53.02 -14.28 -48.91
N GLN A 5 -51.70 -14.19 -48.74
CA GLN A 5 -50.93 -14.82 -47.66
C GLN A 5 -50.33 -13.70 -46.80
N ASN A 6 -50.60 -13.72 -45.49
CA ASN A 6 -50.00 -12.84 -44.49
C ASN A 6 -48.49 -13.16 -44.27
N PRO A 7 -47.59 -12.16 -44.15
CA PRO A 7 -46.19 -12.32 -43.70
C PRO A 7 -46.04 -12.09 -42.16
N PRO A 8 -44.87 -12.42 -41.54
CA PRO A 8 -44.81 -13.04 -40.21
C PRO A 8 -44.52 -12.05 -39.07
N ALA A 9 -45.40 -12.03 -38.07
CA ALA A 9 -45.16 -11.42 -36.75
C ALA A 9 -44.80 -12.47 -35.67
N SER A 10 -44.58 -13.74 -36.05
CA SER A 10 -44.50 -14.88 -35.11
C SER A 10 -43.09 -15.40 -34.78
N SER A 11 -42.03 -14.99 -35.49
CA SER A 11 -40.68 -15.54 -35.25
C SER A 11 -39.93 -14.86 -34.09
N ASN A 12 -40.12 -13.55 -33.89
CA ASN A 12 -39.37 -12.81 -32.86
C ASN A 12 -39.77 -13.22 -31.43
N ALA A 13 -41.06 -13.48 -31.22
CA ALA A 13 -41.57 -13.98 -29.94
C ALA A 13 -41.10 -15.42 -29.65
N ALA A 14 -41.03 -16.28 -30.67
CA ALA A 14 -40.53 -17.65 -30.52
C ALA A 14 -39.01 -17.67 -30.22
N ASP A 15 -38.25 -16.78 -30.84
CA ASP A 15 -36.81 -16.60 -30.57
C ASP A 15 -36.56 -16.07 -29.14
N GLN A 16 -37.37 -15.11 -28.69
CA GLN A 16 -37.34 -14.59 -27.32
C GLN A 16 -37.64 -15.68 -26.29
N GLU A 17 -38.71 -16.46 -26.49
CA GLU A 17 -39.06 -17.58 -25.61
C GLU A 17 -37.96 -18.65 -25.58
N THR A 18 -37.32 -18.93 -26.71
CA THR A 18 -36.19 -19.87 -26.77
C THR A 18 -35.01 -19.38 -25.92
N LEU A 19 -34.66 -18.09 -25.99
CA LEU A 19 -33.59 -17.51 -25.15
C LEU A 19 -33.96 -17.49 -23.67
N ARG A 20 -35.24 -17.20 -23.35
CA ARG A 20 -35.77 -17.26 -21.98
C ARG A 20 -35.68 -18.67 -21.37
N LEU A 21 -35.73 -19.73 -22.19
CA LEU A 21 -35.50 -21.11 -21.75
C LEU A 21 -34.01 -21.46 -21.61
N ILE A 22 -33.15 -20.95 -22.49
CA ILE A 22 -31.70 -21.22 -22.45
C ILE A 22 -31.02 -20.55 -21.26
N ALA A 23 -31.39 -19.31 -20.93
CA ALA A 23 -30.74 -18.51 -19.89
C ALA A 23 -30.73 -19.19 -18.50
N PRO A 24 -31.87 -19.67 -17.95
CA PRO A 24 -31.87 -20.41 -16.69
C PRO A 24 -31.00 -21.66 -16.72
N VAL A 25 -31.04 -22.42 -17.83
CA VAL A 25 -30.25 -23.66 -17.97
C VAL A 25 -28.76 -23.37 -17.88
N VAL A 26 -28.26 -22.39 -18.62
CA VAL A 26 -26.84 -22.01 -18.61
C VAL A 26 -26.40 -21.51 -17.23
N VAL A 27 -27.19 -20.60 -16.62
CA VAL A 27 -26.84 -20.02 -15.32
C VAL A 27 -26.86 -21.06 -14.20
N THR A 28 -27.86 -21.95 -14.18
CA THR A 28 -27.96 -23.00 -13.16
C THR A 28 -26.87 -24.07 -13.32
N ALA A 29 -26.52 -24.42 -14.57
CA ALA A 29 -25.48 -25.41 -14.88
C ALA A 29 -24.06 -24.91 -14.65
N CYS A 30 -23.84 -23.59 -14.60
CA CYS A 30 -22.53 -23.01 -14.32
C CYS A 30 -22.03 -23.42 -12.92
N PRO A 31 -20.85 -24.06 -12.80
CA PRO A 31 -20.39 -24.62 -11.53
C PRO A 31 -19.68 -23.58 -10.65
N GLY A 32 -20.15 -23.43 -9.41
CA GLY A 32 -19.51 -22.60 -8.38
C GLY A 32 -18.57 -23.40 -7.47
N LEU A 33 -17.36 -22.90 -7.22
CA LEU A 33 -16.38 -23.58 -6.34
C LEU A 33 -16.91 -23.75 -4.92
N GLN A 34 -17.52 -22.70 -4.36
CA GLN A 34 -18.09 -22.73 -3.01
C GLN A 34 -19.27 -23.70 -2.90
N GLU A 35 -20.11 -23.81 -3.94
CA GLU A 35 -21.22 -24.79 -3.99
C GLU A 35 -20.68 -26.22 -3.94
N GLU A 36 -19.63 -26.51 -4.71
CA GLU A 36 -19.02 -27.84 -4.71
C GLU A 36 -18.33 -28.14 -3.38
N ALA A 37 -17.65 -27.16 -2.78
CA ALA A 37 -17.04 -27.30 -1.47
C ALA A 37 -18.09 -27.53 -0.37
N HIS A 38 -19.22 -26.82 -0.43
CA HIS A 38 -20.34 -26.98 0.51
C HIS A 38 -20.97 -28.37 0.37
N ALA A 39 -21.14 -28.86 -0.86
CA ALA A 39 -21.63 -30.22 -1.12
C ALA A 39 -20.67 -31.28 -0.54
N VAL A 40 -19.36 -31.15 -0.78
CA VAL A 40 -18.33 -32.01 -0.20
C VAL A 40 -18.34 -31.96 1.33
N ALA A 41 -18.47 -30.77 1.92
CA ALA A 41 -18.56 -30.57 3.35
C ALA A 41 -19.82 -31.22 3.96
N SER A 42 -20.96 -31.10 3.28
CA SER A 42 -22.22 -31.74 3.64
C SER A 42 -22.09 -33.27 3.63
N GLU A 43 -21.44 -33.84 2.62
CA GLU A 43 -21.14 -35.27 2.57
C GLU A 43 -20.23 -35.72 3.74
N ILE A 44 -19.28 -34.88 4.16
CA ILE A 44 -18.42 -35.14 5.33
C ILE A 44 -19.26 -35.15 6.61
N LEU A 45 -20.14 -34.15 6.82
CA LEU A 45 -21.04 -34.14 7.99
C LEU A 45 -21.92 -35.39 8.05
N GLN A 46 -22.55 -35.75 6.92
CA GLN A 46 -23.39 -36.94 6.82
C GLN A 46 -22.62 -38.23 7.14
N LYS A 47 -21.38 -38.35 6.64
CA LYS A 47 -20.50 -39.51 6.92
C LYS A 47 -20.21 -39.67 8.42
N HIS A 48 -20.16 -38.58 9.17
CA HIS A 48 -19.98 -38.58 10.64
C HIS A 48 -21.30 -38.58 11.43
N GLY A 49 -22.44 -38.79 10.78
CA GLY A 49 -23.75 -38.88 11.45
C GLY A 49 -24.33 -37.52 11.87
N ILE A 50 -23.83 -36.42 11.32
CA ILE A 50 -24.34 -35.06 11.55
C ILE A 50 -25.18 -34.66 10.34
N THR A 51 -26.51 -34.66 10.49
CA THR A 51 -27.45 -34.39 9.39
C THR A 51 -28.28 -33.13 9.58
N HIS A 52 -28.15 -32.46 10.72
CA HIS A 52 -28.98 -31.31 11.13
C HIS A 52 -28.23 -29.97 11.17
N LEU A 53 -26.92 -29.97 10.88
CA LEU A 53 -26.09 -28.77 10.86
C LEU A 53 -25.68 -28.44 9.43
N ASP A 54 -25.70 -27.16 9.10
CA ASP A 54 -25.14 -26.63 7.86
C ASP A 54 -23.60 -26.54 7.98
N PRO A 55 -22.82 -27.05 7.02
CA PRO A 55 -21.36 -26.89 7.00
C PRO A 55 -20.83 -25.46 7.18
N ASP A 56 -21.58 -24.45 6.77
CA ASP A 56 -21.19 -23.03 6.97
C ASP A 56 -21.42 -22.54 8.41
N GLN A 57 -22.12 -23.32 9.23
CA GLN A 57 -22.32 -23.09 10.66
C GLN A 57 -21.43 -24.00 11.53
N VAL A 58 -20.61 -24.83 10.92
CA VAL A 58 -19.63 -25.70 11.60
C VAL A 58 -18.25 -25.09 11.43
N TRP A 59 -17.64 -24.66 12.53
CA TRP A 59 -16.35 -23.98 12.56
C TRP A 59 -15.24 -24.92 13.02
N TRP A 60 -14.20 -25.05 12.22
CA TRP A 60 -12.90 -25.59 12.61
C TRP A 60 -12.05 -24.51 13.26
N HIS A 61 -11.58 -24.76 14.47
CA HIS A 61 -10.67 -23.89 15.21
C HIS A 61 -9.37 -24.63 15.56
N ARG A 62 -8.24 -23.95 15.37
CA ARG A 62 -6.93 -24.35 15.91
C ARG A 62 -6.52 -23.44 17.05
N PHE A 63 -6.18 -24.01 18.19
CA PHE A 63 -5.84 -23.28 19.41
C PHE A 63 -4.32 -23.18 19.61
N SER A 64 -3.88 -22.01 20.08
CA SER A 64 -2.49 -21.74 20.49
C SER A 64 -2.34 -21.49 21.99
N GLY A 65 -3.47 -21.51 22.72
CA GLY A 65 -3.57 -21.28 24.16
C GLY A 65 -3.48 -22.55 25.02
N LEU A 66 -3.69 -22.38 26.33
CA LEU A 66 -3.75 -23.47 27.29
C LEU A 66 -5.05 -24.26 27.10
N ALA A 67 -4.95 -25.59 27.06
CA ALA A 67 -6.09 -26.50 27.09
C ALA A 67 -6.29 -27.00 28.52
N ALA A 68 -7.52 -26.99 29.02
CA ALA A 68 -7.88 -27.60 30.28
C ALA A 68 -8.50 -28.98 30.04
N SER A 69 -8.14 -29.97 30.87
CA SER A 69 -8.74 -31.30 30.79
C SER A 69 -10.21 -31.22 31.21
N SER A 70 -11.10 -31.80 30.42
CA SER A 70 -12.54 -31.85 30.71
C SER A 70 -13.06 -33.28 30.55
N THR A 71 -13.81 -33.78 31.54
CA THR A 71 -14.45 -35.10 31.47
C THR A 71 -15.78 -35.09 30.72
N LYS A 72 -16.26 -33.90 30.32
CA LYS A 72 -17.54 -33.72 29.63
C LYS A 72 -17.37 -33.46 28.13
N ALA A 73 -16.28 -32.80 27.73
CA ALA A 73 -15.97 -32.54 26.34
C ALA A 73 -15.70 -33.85 25.59
N PHE A 74 -16.24 -34.00 24.37
CA PHE A 74 -16.09 -35.17 23.51
C PHE A 74 -14.62 -35.57 23.27
N ARG A 75 -13.74 -34.57 23.15
CA ARG A 75 -12.29 -34.80 22.94
C ARG A 75 -11.48 -34.84 24.23
N GLY A 76 -12.10 -34.59 25.40
CA GLY A 76 -11.43 -34.57 26.70
C GLY A 76 -10.77 -33.24 27.08
N TRP A 77 -10.97 -32.19 26.28
CA TRP A 77 -10.33 -30.88 26.46
C TRP A 77 -11.30 -29.73 26.20
N GLU A 78 -11.17 -28.65 26.98
CA GLU A 78 -11.80 -27.36 26.73
C GLU A 78 -10.73 -26.28 26.53
N TYR A 79 -11.05 -25.26 25.73
CA TYR A 79 -10.08 -24.26 25.27
C TYR A 79 -10.56 -22.82 25.54
N GLU A 80 -9.61 -21.98 25.95
CA GLU A 80 -9.75 -20.53 26.00
C GLU A 80 -9.64 -19.89 24.59
N PRO A 81 -10.11 -18.64 24.37
CA PRO A 81 -10.34 -18.05 23.04
C PRO A 81 -9.13 -17.80 22.13
N LYS A 82 -7.93 -18.27 22.52
CA LYS A 82 -6.70 -17.95 21.80
C LYS A 82 -6.54 -18.82 20.55
N ILE A 83 -7.28 -18.46 19.51
CA ILE A 83 -7.32 -19.12 18.22
C ILE A 83 -6.17 -18.66 17.33
N SER A 84 -5.59 -19.60 16.61
CA SER A 84 -4.54 -19.38 15.60
C SER A 84 -5.03 -19.57 14.17
N GLU A 85 -6.09 -20.36 13.97
CA GLU A 85 -6.79 -20.54 12.68
C GLU A 85 -8.28 -20.81 12.92
N SER A 86 -9.15 -20.24 12.10
CA SER A 86 -10.60 -20.43 12.14
C SER A 86 -11.15 -20.49 10.72
N PHE A 87 -11.91 -21.54 10.40
CA PHE A 87 -12.57 -21.74 9.11
C PHE A 87 -13.93 -22.40 9.29
N THR A 88 -14.94 -22.07 8.47
CA THR A 88 -16.11 -22.95 8.35
C THR A 88 -15.71 -24.30 7.73
N LEU A 89 -16.53 -25.34 7.84
CA LEU A 89 -16.21 -26.64 7.25
C LEU A 89 -16.12 -26.55 5.71
N THR A 90 -16.98 -25.74 5.09
CA THR A 90 -16.91 -25.43 3.65
C THR A 90 -15.59 -24.77 3.28
N GLN A 91 -15.16 -23.77 4.06
CA GLN A 91 -13.87 -23.11 3.87
C GLN A 91 -12.70 -24.11 4.06
N LEU A 92 -12.77 -24.97 5.08
CA LEU A 92 -11.77 -25.99 5.33
C LEU A 92 -11.69 -27.02 4.18
N VAL A 93 -12.78 -27.31 3.49
CA VAL A 93 -12.77 -28.18 2.30
C VAL A 93 -11.95 -27.57 1.15
N ILE A 94 -12.04 -26.25 0.95
CA ILE A 94 -11.26 -25.51 -0.05
C ILE A 94 -9.80 -25.39 0.41
N HIS A 95 -9.61 -24.96 1.66
CA HIS A 95 -8.31 -24.62 2.23
C HIS A 95 -7.44 -25.85 2.56
N ARG A 96 -8.07 -26.97 2.93
CA ARG A 96 -7.42 -28.15 3.53
C ARG A 96 -6.69 -27.82 4.83
N TYR A 97 -6.25 -28.88 5.53
CA TYR A 97 -5.34 -28.75 6.68
C TYR A 97 -3.90 -28.44 6.24
N ARG A 98 -3.03 -28.04 7.18
CA ARG A 98 -1.61 -27.79 6.89
C ARG A 98 -0.94 -29.09 6.45
N VAL A 99 0.10 -28.98 5.61
CA VAL A 99 0.90 -30.16 5.21
C VAL A 99 1.49 -30.87 6.43
N THR A 100 1.93 -30.12 7.44
CA THR A 100 2.48 -30.68 8.69
C THR A 100 1.46 -31.47 9.51
N ASP A 101 0.16 -31.20 9.37
CA ASP A 101 -0.89 -31.95 10.08
C ASP A 101 -1.04 -33.39 9.54
N GLN A 102 -0.45 -33.67 8.39
CA GLN A 102 -0.40 -35.02 7.82
C GLN A 102 0.63 -35.90 8.53
N ASP A 103 1.72 -35.29 8.99
CA ASP A 103 2.81 -36.00 9.66
C ASP A 103 2.46 -36.31 11.12
N ASP A 104 1.60 -35.48 11.75
CA ASP A 104 1.08 -35.71 13.11
C ASP A 104 -0.43 -35.42 13.20
N ALA A 105 -1.24 -36.33 12.65
CA ALA A 105 -2.70 -36.22 12.72
C ALA A 105 -3.26 -36.33 14.16
N LEU A 106 -2.49 -36.84 15.13
CA LEU A 106 -2.91 -36.90 16.53
C LEU A 106 -2.81 -35.54 17.20
N GLU A 107 -1.79 -34.75 16.86
CA GLU A 107 -1.69 -33.36 17.31
C GLU A 107 -2.90 -32.53 16.85
N LEU A 108 -3.48 -32.83 15.69
CA LEU A 108 -4.66 -32.15 15.16
C LEU A 108 -5.90 -32.32 16.05
N ASP A 109 -6.10 -33.51 16.62
CA ASP A 109 -7.19 -33.77 17.56
C ASP A 109 -6.98 -33.08 18.92
N PHE A 110 -5.71 -32.86 19.30
CA PHE A 110 -5.33 -32.20 20.55
C PHE A 110 -5.32 -30.67 20.45
N LYS A 111 -4.94 -30.11 19.31
CA LYS A 111 -4.80 -28.66 19.11
C LYS A 111 -5.95 -28.01 18.34
N GLY A 112 -6.97 -28.78 17.95
CA GLY A 112 -8.13 -28.20 17.30
C GLY A 112 -9.41 -28.99 17.47
N GLY A 113 -10.50 -28.40 16.96
CA GLY A 113 -11.83 -28.99 17.05
C GLY A 113 -12.86 -28.32 16.15
N PHE A 114 -14.00 -28.99 16.03
CA PHE A 114 -15.19 -28.45 15.38
C PHE A 114 -16.20 -27.96 16.40
N TYR A 115 -16.81 -26.81 16.12
CA TYR A 115 -17.74 -26.12 17.01
C TYR A 115 -18.86 -25.43 16.22
N THR A 116 -19.99 -25.16 16.86
CA THR A 116 -21.07 -24.35 16.28
C THR A 116 -20.86 -22.84 16.49
N ALA A 117 -19.94 -22.47 17.38
CA ALA A 117 -19.58 -21.08 17.66
C ALA A 117 -18.38 -20.62 16.81
N ASP A 118 -18.43 -19.37 16.35
CA ASP A 118 -17.35 -18.73 15.59
C ASP A 118 -16.14 -18.38 16.48
N ALA A 119 -15.16 -17.64 15.95
CA ALA A 119 -13.93 -17.32 16.67
C ALA A 119 -14.08 -16.37 17.88
N HIS A 120 -15.28 -15.79 18.09
CA HIS A 120 -15.52 -14.80 19.14
C HIS A 120 -16.08 -15.41 20.43
N ALA A 121 -16.26 -16.74 20.49
CA ALA A 121 -16.76 -17.40 21.69
C ALA A 121 -15.77 -17.27 22.86
N SER A 122 -16.31 -17.10 24.08
CA SER A 122 -15.51 -16.99 25.30
C SER A 122 -14.91 -18.31 25.76
N ILE A 123 -15.48 -19.45 25.36
CA ILE A 123 -14.98 -20.79 25.66
C ILE A 123 -15.45 -21.80 24.60
N TYR A 124 -14.63 -22.82 24.38
CA TYR A 124 -14.91 -23.92 23.46
C TYR A 124 -14.92 -25.25 24.24
N ASN A 125 -16.10 -25.83 24.47
CA ASN A 125 -16.30 -26.99 25.33
C ASN A 125 -17.51 -27.84 24.88
N GLU A 126 -18.07 -28.68 25.76
CA GLU A 126 -19.17 -29.59 25.44
C GLU A 126 -20.47 -28.89 25.02
N THR A 127 -20.62 -27.59 25.29
CA THR A 127 -21.85 -26.83 25.02
C THR A 127 -21.97 -26.37 23.57
N ASN A 128 -20.85 -26.28 22.85
CA ASN A 128 -20.78 -25.82 21.47
C ASN A 128 -19.94 -26.74 20.57
N GLU A 129 -19.47 -27.89 21.06
CA GLU A 129 -18.70 -28.84 20.25
C GLU A 129 -19.55 -29.54 19.19
N VAL A 130 -18.95 -29.74 18.03
CA VAL A 130 -19.44 -30.66 17.01
C VAL A 130 -18.62 -31.93 17.12
N ARG A 131 -19.29 -33.06 17.36
CA ARG A 131 -18.68 -34.35 17.72
C ARG A 131 -18.04 -35.05 16.52
N MET A 132 -16.94 -34.49 16.05
CA MET A 132 -16.18 -34.94 14.91
C MET A 132 -14.69 -34.83 15.22
N TYR A 133 -13.92 -35.87 14.89
CA TYR A 133 -12.47 -35.85 15.08
C TYR A 133 -11.78 -35.18 13.88
N PRO A 134 -10.94 -34.16 14.10
CA PRO A 134 -10.16 -33.51 13.05
C PRO A 134 -9.36 -34.48 12.17
N ARG A 135 -8.71 -35.49 12.76
CA ARG A 135 -7.99 -36.52 11.99
C ARG A 135 -8.88 -37.32 11.03
N LYS A 136 -10.16 -37.50 11.37
CA LYS A 136 -11.11 -38.23 10.52
C LYS A 136 -11.54 -37.36 9.34
N VAL A 137 -11.77 -36.07 9.58
CA VAL A 137 -12.02 -35.09 8.50
C VAL A 137 -10.82 -34.98 7.58
N LEU A 138 -9.60 -34.98 8.12
CA LEU A 138 -8.38 -35.03 7.31
C LEU A 138 -8.40 -36.23 6.35
N ALA A 139 -8.77 -37.43 6.84
CA ALA A 139 -8.90 -38.61 5.99
C ALA A 139 -10.00 -38.48 4.92
N ASP A 140 -11.15 -37.87 5.25
CA ASP A 140 -12.23 -37.65 4.29
C ASP A 140 -11.85 -36.62 3.22
N LEU A 141 -11.10 -35.59 3.60
CA LEU A 141 -10.55 -34.61 2.67
C LEU A 141 -9.60 -35.27 1.67
N TRP A 142 -8.81 -36.27 2.10
CA TRP A 142 -7.97 -37.07 1.21
C TRP A 142 -8.77 -37.97 0.27
N GLU A 143 -9.89 -38.53 0.74
CA GLU A 143 -10.79 -39.35 -0.08
C GLU A 143 -11.53 -38.52 -1.13
N LYS A 144 -11.94 -37.30 -0.77
CA LYS A 144 -12.71 -36.39 -1.62
C LYS A 144 -11.79 -35.40 -2.34
N ASP A 145 -11.49 -35.68 -3.61
CA ASP A 145 -10.74 -34.75 -4.46
C ASP A 145 -11.65 -33.64 -5.00
N LEU A 146 -11.74 -32.54 -4.23
CA LEU A 146 -12.49 -31.34 -4.62
C LEU A 146 -12.01 -30.77 -5.95
N SER A 147 -10.69 -30.79 -6.18
CA SER A 147 -10.07 -30.23 -7.39
C SER A 147 -10.56 -30.98 -8.63
N GLN A 148 -10.47 -32.31 -8.59
CA GLN A 148 -10.94 -33.16 -9.68
C GLN A 148 -12.46 -32.98 -9.92
N ARG A 149 -13.28 -33.02 -8.86
CA ARG A 149 -14.74 -32.87 -8.97
C ARG A 149 -15.14 -31.53 -9.61
N TYR A 150 -14.52 -30.43 -9.17
CA TYR A 150 -14.83 -29.11 -9.70
C TYR A 150 -14.40 -28.99 -11.18
N LEU A 151 -13.18 -29.44 -11.52
CA LEU A 151 -12.68 -29.39 -12.89
C LEU A 151 -13.50 -30.26 -13.85
N GLU A 152 -13.97 -31.42 -13.42
CA GLU A 152 -14.87 -32.27 -14.22
C GLU A 152 -16.19 -31.56 -14.52
N LYS A 153 -16.81 -30.92 -13.51
CA LYS A 153 -18.03 -30.12 -13.70
C LYS A 153 -17.80 -28.91 -14.60
N LEU A 154 -16.70 -28.18 -14.41
CA LEU A 154 -16.33 -27.02 -15.22
C LEU A 154 -16.10 -27.39 -16.69
N ASN A 155 -15.38 -28.48 -16.94
CA ASN A 155 -15.17 -28.99 -18.30
C ASN A 155 -16.48 -29.48 -18.94
N ALA A 156 -17.34 -30.18 -18.18
CA ALA A 156 -18.63 -30.64 -18.68
C ALA A 156 -19.59 -29.47 -19.02
N PHE A 157 -19.60 -28.43 -18.18
CA PHE A 157 -20.34 -27.20 -18.43
C PHE A 157 -19.91 -26.56 -19.75
N TRP A 158 -18.61 -26.28 -19.91
CA TRP A 158 -18.13 -25.66 -21.15
C TRP A 158 -18.32 -26.55 -22.37
N ALA A 159 -18.18 -27.87 -22.25
CA ALA A 159 -18.45 -28.79 -23.36
C ALA A 159 -19.93 -28.75 -23.82
N SER A 160 -20.86 -28.47 -22.90
CA SER A 160 -22.31 -28.53 -23.17
C SER A 160 -22.95 -27.16 -23.44
N HIS A 161 -22.38 -26.08 -22.90
CA HIS A 161 -23.02 -24.76 -22.88
C HIS A 161 -22.20 -23.63 -23.50
N PHE A 162 -21.05 -23.92 -24.14
CA PHE A 162 -20.19 -22.88 -24.72
C PHE A 162 -20.94 -21.97 -25.72
N ASP A 163 -21.70 -22.55 -26.66
CA ASP A 163 -22.39 -21.77 -27.69
C ASP A 163 -23.59 -21.01 -27.13
N ASP A 164 -24.31 -21.58 -26.17
CA ASP A 164 -25.42 -20.91 -25.48
C ASP A 164 -24.90 -19.71 -24.67
N TYR A 165 -23.80 -19.90 -23.93
CA TYR A 165 -23.15 -18.84 -23.18
C TYR A 165 -22.67 -17.71 -24.11
N ARG A 166 -22.05 -18.05 -25.25
CA ARG A 166 -21.64 -17.07 -26.27
C ARG A 166 -22.83 -16.27 -26.81
N THR A 167 -23.96 -16.95 -27.03
CA THR A 167 -25.21 -16.33 -27.52
C THR A 167 -25.75 -15.34 -26.49
N LEU A 168 -25.75 -15.71 -25.20
CA LEU A 168 -26.17 -14.82 -24.11
C LEU A 168 -25.20 -13.64 -23.92
N ALA A 169 -23.90 -13.84 -24.10
CA ALA A 169 -22.90 -12.77 -24.04
C ALA A 169 -23.17 -11.70 -25.13
N LYS A 170 -23.44 -12.15 -26.36
CA LYS A 170 -23.81 -11.27 -27.47
C LYS A 170 -25.15 -10.57 -27.24
N CYS A 171 -26.13 -11.28 -26.67
CA CYS A 171 -27.42 -10.72 -26.28
C CYS A 171 -27.25 -9.60 -25.24
N ASN A 172 -26.48 -9.85 -24.18
CA ASN A 172 -26.20 -8.88 -23.12
C ASN A 172 -25.52 -7.63 -23.67
N TYR A 173 -24.49 -7.79 -24.51
CA TYR A 173 -23.81 -6.66 -25.15
C TYR A 173 -24.78 -5.75 -25.93
N LEU A 174 -25.62 -6.34 -26.78
CA LEU A 174 -26.58 -5.58 -27.60
C LEU A 174 -27.66 -4.92 -26.73
N SER A 175 -28.16 -5.62 -25.70
CA SER A 175 -29.09 -5.04 -24.73
C SER A 175 -28.48 -3.84 -24.02
N LYS A 176 -27.23 -3.93 -23.59
CA LYS A 176 -26.54 -2.83 -22.91
C LYS A 176 -26.25 -1.66 -23.84
N ALA A 177 -25.98 -1.93 -25.13
CA ALA A 177 -25.81 -0.87 -26.13
C ALA A 177 -27.11 -0.08 -26.32
N VAL A 178 -28.25 -0.76 -26.37
CA VAL A 178 -29.57 -0.11 -26.45
C VAL A 178 -29.83 0.73 -25.21
N GLN A 179 -29.64 0.16 -24.01
CA GLN A 179 -29.86 0.89 -22.76
C GLN A 179 -28.97 2.14 -22.68
N ALA A 180 -27.70 2.03 -23.08
CA ALA A 180 -26.77 3.16 -23.10
C ALA A 180 -27.18 4.24 -24.11
N ARG A 181 -27.82 3.88 -25.23
CA ARG A 181 -28.40 4.87 -26.16
C ARG A 181 -29.62 5.56 -25.55
N GLU A 182 -30.54 4.79 -24.95
CA GLU A 182 -31.77 5.32 -24.35
C GLU A 182 -31.49 6.25 -23.17
N SER A 183 -30.43 5.97 -22.40
CA SER A 183 -29.99 6.82 -21.28
C SER A 183 -29.16 8.03 -21.71
N GLY A 184 -28.81 8.14 -23.00
CA GLY A 184 -27.92 9.19 -23.53
C GLY A 184 -26.44 9.00 -23.21
N GLN A 185 -26.03 7.82 -22.72
CA GLN A 185 -24.62 7.46 -22.53
C GLN A 185 -23.89 7.23 -23.86
N LEU A 186 -24.58 6.71 -24.88
CA LEU A 186 -24.09 6.59 -26.24
C LEU A 186 -24.88 7.52 -27.17
N GLU A 187 -24.17 8.39 -27.87
CA GLU A 187 -24.72 9.15 -28.99
C GLU A 187 -25.07 8.20 -30.14
N GLU A 188 -25.93 8.66 -31.07
CA GLU A 188 -26.41 7.82 -32.17
C GLU A 188 -25.26 7.23 -33.02
N GLU A 189 -24.24 8.04 -33.32
CA GLU A 189 -23.07 7.60 -34.10
C GLU A 189 -22.27 6.51 -33.37
N ASP A 190 -22.17 6.61 -32.06
CA ASP A 190 -21.44 5.66 -31.21
C ASP A 190 -22.20 4.34 -31.07
N PHE A 191 -23.51 4.44 -30.89
CA PHE A 191 -24.40 3.29 -30.91
C PHE A 191 -24.28 2.53 -32.23
N GLN A 192 -24.35 3.21 -33.38
CA GLN A 192 -24.18 2.55 -34.69
C GLN A 192 -22.81 1.88 -34.84
N THR A 193 -21.75 2.50 -34.32
CA THR A 193 -20.38 1.94 -34.34
C THR A 193 -20.28 0.67 -33.50
N VAL A 194 -20.82 0.70 -32.28
CA VAL A 194 -20.89 -0.43 -31.34
C VAL A 194 -21.68 -1.61 -31.94
N ILE A 195 -22.84 -1.35 -32.53
CA ILE A 195 -23.67 -2.37 -33.18
C ILE A 195 -22.95 -2.96 -34.40
N ARG A 196 -22.45 -2.10 -35.31
CA ARG A 196 -21.76 -2.53 -36.53
C ARG A 196 -20.53 -3.38 -36.25
N ALA A 197 -19.78 -3.08 -35.18
CA ALA A 197 -18.61 -3.85 -34.78
C ALA A 197 -18.93 -5.33 -34.44
N MET A 198 -20.14 -5.60 -33.93
CA MET A 198 -20.52 -6.89 -33.36
C MET A 198 -21.54 -7.70 -34.17
N VAL A 199 -22.39 -7.06 -34.96
CA VAL A 199 -23.40 -7.74 -35.80
C VAL A 199 -23.34 -7.34 -37.28
N GLY A 200 -22.37 -6.49 -37.67
CA GLY A 200 -22.20 -6.05 -39.05
C GLY A 200 -23.43 -5.27 -39.54
N ASN A 201 -23.99 -5.67 -40.68
CA ASN A 201 -25.14 -5.03 -41.31
C ASN A 201 -26.48 -5.72 -40.96
N ALA A 202 -26.56 -6.43 -39.83
CA ALA A 202 -27.80 -7.09 -39.43
C ALA A 202 -28.94 -6.06 -39.27
N SER A 203 -30.09 -6.35 -39.87
CA SER A 203 -31.30 -5.52 -39.73
C SER A 203 -32.06 -5.89 -38.47
N TRP A 204 -32.59 -4.89 -37.77
CA TRP A 204 -33.50 -5.10 -36.63
C TRP A 204 -34.88 -5.56 -37.11
N PRO A 205 -35.62 -6.42 -36.36
CA PRO A 205 -35.31 -6.96 -35.04
C PRO A 205 -34.18 -8.01 -35.05
N ILE A 206 -33.39 -8.02 -33.98
CA ILE A 206 -32.37 -9.05 -33.74
C ILE A 206 -33.08 -10.40 -33.55
N THR A 207 -32.60 -11.44 -34.24
CA THR A 207 -33.14 -12.80 -34.14
C THR A 207 -32.18 -13.71 -33.38
N LEU A 208 -32.65 -14.88 -32.92
CA LEU A 208 -31.78 -15.90 -32.33
C LEU A 208 -30.66 -16.31 -33.30
N ALA A 209 -30.97 -16.42 -34.59
CA ALA A 209 -29.99 -16.72 -35.62
C ALA A 209 -28.89 -15.64 -35.72
N THR A 210 -29.24 -14.35 -35.55
CA THR A 210 -28.27 -13.25 -35.51
C THR A 210 -27.33 -13.34 -34.30
N LEU A 211 -27.87 -13.73 -33.13
CA LEU A 211 -27.08 -13.92 -31.91
C LEU A 211 -26.17 -15.15 -32.00
N GLN A 212 -26.65 -16.23 -32.63
CA GLN A 212 -25.86 -17.45 -32.84
C GLN A 212 -24.86 -17.32 -34.00
N ALA A 213 -25.06 -16.40 -34.93
CA ALA A 213 -24.12 -16.19 -36.03
C ALA A 213 -22.74 -15.73 -35.52
N GLN A 214 -21.69 -16.36 -36.03
CA GLN A 214 -20.32 -15.89 -35.87
C GLN A 214 -20.06 -14.76 -36.86
N THR A 215 -19.66 -13.61 -36.35
CA THR A 215 -19.53 -12.37 -37.12
C THR A 215 -18.11 -11.84 -37.05
N VAL A 216 -17.50 -11.61 -38.20
CA VAL A 216 -16.19 -10.96 -38.30
C VAL A 216 -16.40 -9.44 -38.29
N THR A 217 -15.54 -8.72 -37.59
CA THR A 217 -15.57 -7.26 -37.56
C THR A 217 -15.44 -6.69 -38.98
N PRO A 218 -16.32 -5.76 -39.40
CA PRO A 218 -16.28 -5.16 -40.73
C PRO A 218 -14.99 -4.38 -41.01
N GLU A 219 -14.64 -4.25 -42.30
CA GLU A 219 -13.52 -3.40 -42.73
C GLU A 219 -13.68 -1.95 -42.23
N GLY A 220 -12.59 -1.39 -41.71
CA GLY A 220 -12.55 -0.06 -41.11
C GLY A 220 -12.80 -0.04 -39.59
N LEU A 221 -13.19 -1.14 -38.96
CA LEU A 221 -13.25 -1.24 -37.50
C LEU A 221 -12.32 -2.34 -36.99
N ARG A 222 -11.78 -2.16 -35.79
CA ARG A 222 -10.95 -3.17 -35.14
C ARG A 222 -11.43 -3.39 -33.71
N VAL A 223 -11.72 -4.63 -33.34
CA VAL A 223 -12.02 -4.98 -31.95
C VAL A 223 -10.78 -5.60 -31.32
N CYS A 224 -10.40 -5.09 -30.15
CA CYS A 224 -9.19 -5.45 -29.43
C CYS A 224 -9.51 -5.83 -27.99
N ALA A 225 -8.63 -6.61 -27.38
CA ALA A 225 -8.62 -6.79 -25.93
C ALA A 225 -8.00 -5.56 -25.26
N LEU A 226 -8.56 -5.14 -24.12
CA LEU A 226 -7.93 -4.13 -23.28
C LEU A 226 -6.64 -4.69 -22.65
N ASP A 227 -5.60 -3.87 -22.59
CA ASP A 227 -4.34 -4.20 -21.92
C ASP A 227 -3.80 -3.00 -21.14
N VAL A 228 -3.25 -3.23 -19.95
CA VAL A 228 -2.70 -2.21 -19.05
C VAL A 228 -1.36 -2.68 -18.51
N ALA A 229 -0.30 -1.94 -18.81
CA ALA A 229 1.08 -2.29 -18.48
C ALA A 229 1.47 -3.72 -18.90
N GLY A 230 0.91 -4.21 -20.02
CA GLY A 230 1.14 -5.56 -20.52
C GLY A 230 0.27 -6.64 -19.87
N HIS A 231 -0.66 -6.29 -18.99
CA HIS A 231 -1.70 -7.19 -18.49
C HIS A 231 -2.97 -7.08 -19.32
N VAL A 232 -3.40 -8.20 -19.90
CA VAL A 232 -4.57 -8.27 -20.79
C VAL A 232 -5.81 -8.58 -19.96
N ALA A 233 -6.89 -7.83 -20.17
CA ALA A 233 -8.19 -8.10 -19.58
C ALA A 233 -8.81 -9.39 -20.16
N THR A 234 -9.59 -10.09 -19.35
CA THR A 234 -10.28 -11.33 -19.72
C THR A 234 -11.41 -11.07 -20.72
N ASP A 235 -12.18 -10.01 -20.51
CA ASP A 235 -13.47 -9.81 -21.16
C ASP A 235 -13.75 -8.36 -21.59
N ILE A 236 -12.91 -7.39 -21.21
CA ILE A 236 -13.07 -5.99 -21.64
C ILE A 236 -12.66 -5.84 -23.11
N LEU A 237 -13.58 -5.29 -23.91
CA LEU A 237 -13.43 -5.11 -25.35
C LEU A 237 -13.19 -3.64 -25.69
N ARG A 238 -12.38 -3.39 -26.71
CA ARG A 238 -12.10 -2.06 -27.23
C ARG A 238 -12.36 -2.01 -28.73
N ILE A 239 -13.28 -1.15 -29.15
CA ILE A 239 -13.62 -0.91 -30.55
C ILE A 239 -12.81 0.30 -31.00
N VAL A 240 -12.01 0.14 -32.04
CA VAL A 240 -11.07 1.15 -32.54
C VAL A 240 -11.48 1.55 -33.94
N GLU A 241 -11.73 2.84 -34.12
CA GLU A 241 -12.03 3.46 -35.41
C GLU A 241 -10.74 3.85 -36.17
N PRO A 242 -10.80 4.10 -37.50
CA PRO A 242 -9.64 4.45 -38.30
C PRO A 242 -8.98 5.78 -37.90
N ASN A 243 -9.76 6.69 -37.33
CA ASN A 243 -9.31 7.99 -36.84
C ASN A 243 -8.58 7.91 -35.48
N GLY A 244 -8.50 6.72 -34.86
CA GLY A 244 -7.87 6.49 -33.57
C GLY A 244 -8.79 6.64 -32.36
N ARG A 245 -10.05 7.04 -32.57
CA ARG A 245 -11.13 7.10 -31.57
C ARG A 245 -11.54 5.70 -31.14
N GLN A 246 -11.92 5.56 -29.87
CA GLN A 246 -12.13 4.25 -29.27
C GLN A 246 -13.35 4.22 -28.37
N ILE A 247 -14.00 3.06 -28.30
CA ILE A 247 -15.11 2.79 -27.38
C ILE A 247 -14.78 1.51 -26.61
N THR A 248 -14.75 1.60 -25.28
CA THR A 248 -14.51 0.47 -24.39
C THR A 248 -15.83 -0.10 -23.90
N TYR A 249 -15.98 -1.43 -23.92
CA TYR A 249 -17.08 -2.16 -23.32
C TYR A 249 -16.61 -2.95 -22.10
N VAL A 250 -17.14 -2.63 -20.92
CA VAL A 250 -16.85 -3.29 -19.64
C VAL A 250 -18.09 -4.10 -19.22
N PRO A 251 -18.08 -5.44 -19.35
CA PRO A 251 -19.24 -6.26 -19.01
C PRO A 251 -19.65 -6.10 -17.54
N GLY A 252 -20.95 -5.98 -17.26
CA GLY A 252 -21.47 -5.90 -15.88
C GLY A 252 -21.14 -4.62 -15.09
N ALA A 253 -20.43 -3.66 -15.66
CA ALA A 253 -20.30 -2.33 -15.07
C ALA A 253 -21.64 -1.58 -15.09
N ALA A 254 -21.84 -0.67 -14.12
CA ALA A 254 -23.02 0.21 -14.09
C ALA A 254 -23.10 1.07 -15.36
N GLU A 255 -21.95 1.57 -15.80
CA GLU A 255 -21.76 2.23 -17.10
C GLU A 255 -20.96 1.29 -18.02
N PRO A 256 -21.60 0.52 -18.91
CA PRO A 256 -20.93 -0.53 -19.66
C PRO A 256 -20.10 0.00 -20.84
N PHE A 257 -20.40 1.20 -21.36
CA PHE A 257 -19.70 1.78 -22.51
C PHE A 257 -19.02 3.10 -22.17
N HIS A 258 -17.75 3.22 -22.56
CA HIS A 258 -16.99 4.45 -22.39
C HIS A 258 -16.36 4.89 -23.71
N VAL A 259 -16.64 6.13 -24.10
CA VAL A 259 -16.13 6.74 -25.33
C VAL A 259 -14.83 7.48 -25.02
N HIS A 260 -13.79 7.21 -25.81
CA HIS A 260 -12.47 7.81 -25.70
C HIS A 260 -12.11 8.47 -27.03
N PRO A 261 -12.29 9.80 -27.17
CA PRO A 261 -11.93 10.55 -28.37
C PRO A 261 -10.46 10.39 -28.76
N THR A 262 -9.57 10.32 -27.76
CA THR A 262 -8.12 10.17 -27.96
C THR A 262 -7.53 9.08 -27.09
N VAL A 263 -6.30 8.66 -27.41
CA VAL A 263 -5.50 7.76 -26.55
C VAL A 263 -5.25 8.39 -25.18
N ALA A 264 -5.23 9.72 -25.10
CA ALA A 264 -5.11 10.41 -23.83
C ALA A 264 -6.39 10.21 -22.99
N ASP A 265 -7.58 10.42 -23.55
CA ASP A 265 -8.84 10.22 -22.80
C ASP A 265 -8.98 8.79 -22.25
N MET A 266 -8.49 7.80 -22.99
CA MET A 266 -8.44 6.43 -22.52
C MET A 266 -7.48 6.22 -21.35
N HIS A 267 -6.29 6.81 -21.40
CA HIS A 267 -5.33 6.72 -20.29
C HIS A 267 -5.85 7.48 -19.07
N TRP A 268 -6.50 8.62 -19.24
CA TRP A 268 -7.20 9.29 -18.14
C TRP A 268 -8.28 8.42 -17.51
N TRP A 269 -9.14 7.80 -18.33
CA TRP A 269 -10.14 6.85 -17.84
C TRP A 269 -9.51 5.70 -17.06
N MET A 270 -8.38 5.15 -17.52
CA MET A 270 -7.64 4.11 -16.81
C MET A 270 -7.16 4.57 -15.43
N LEU A 271 -6.66 5.81 -15.33
CA LEU A 271 -6.24 6.38 -14.05
C LEU A 271 -7.42 6.47 -13.08
N LEU A 272 -8.60 6.86 -13.56
CA LEU A 272 -9.82 6.88 -12.73
C LEU A 272 -10.19 5.49 -12.21
N GLN A 273 -10.12 4.46 -13.07
CA GLN A 273 -10.40 3.07 -12.65
C GLN A 273 -9.39 2.57 -11.60
N MET A 274 -8.12 2.98 -11.67
CA MET A 274 -7.06 2.43 -10.83
C MET A 274 -6.77 3.24 -9.54
N ASN A 275 -7.22 4.50 -9.47
CA ASN A 275 -6.89 5.42 -8.37
C ASN A 275 -7.59 5.04 -7.05
N GLU A 276 -8.90 4.88 -7.08
CA GLU A 276 -9.71 4.59 -5.88
C GLU A 276 -9.85 3.08 -5.62
N GLU A 277 -9.98 2.70 -4.35
CA GLU A 277 -10.00 1.28 -3.96
C GLU A 277 -11.20 0.52 -4.51
N GLN A 278 -12.39 1.11 -4.48
CA GLN A 278 -13.60 0.45 -4.94
C GLN A 278 -13.63 0.29 -6.48
N PRO A 279 -13.50 1.36 -7.29
CA PRO A 279 -13.41 1.22 -8.76
C PRO A 279 -12.30 0.27 -9.20
N ARG A 280 -11.14 0.31 -8.53
CA ARG A 280 -10.04 -0.61 -8.80
C ARG A 280 -10.42 -2.05 -8.50
N THR A 281 -11.09 -2.31 -7.38
CA THR A 281 -11.52 -3.67 -7.03
C THR A 281 -12.49 -4.23 -8.06
N GLU A 282 -13.47 -3.43 -8.48
CA GLU A 282 -14.44 -3.79 -9.53
C GLU A 282 -13.73 -4.01 -10.88
N PHE A 283 -12.89 -3.07 -11.31
CA PHE A 283 -12.14 -3.16 -12.55
C PHE A 283 -11.20 -4.37 -12.61
N MET A 284 -10.53 -4.68 -11.49
CA MET A 284 -9.62 -5.82 -11.42
C MET A 284 -10.35 -7.18 -11.53
N THR A 285 -11.67 -7.25 -11.32
CA THR A 285 -12.46 -8.48 -11.58
C THR A 285 -12.44 -8.92 -13.05
N HIS A 286 -12.09 -8.02 -13.97
CA HIS A 286 -11.94 -8.34 -15.38
C HIS A 286 -10.58 -8.96 -15.72
N PHE A 287 -9.64 -9.06 -14.77
CA PHE A 287 -8.31 -9.61 -15.00
C PHE A 287 -8.16 -11.00 -14.39
N PRO A 288 -7.28 -11.88 -14.91
CA PRO A 288 -6.99 -13.17 -14.30
C PRO A 288 -6.47 -13.04 -12.86
N LEU A 289 -6.76 -14.01 -11.99
CA LEU A 289 -6.33 -13.97 -10.57
C LEU A 289 -4.82 -13.76 -10.38
N SER A 290 -3.99 -14.32 -11.26
CA SER A 290 -2.54 -14.11 -11.26
C SER A 290 -2.16 -12.64 -11.42
N VAL A 291 -2.82 -11.94 -12.34
CA VAL A 291 -2.64 -10.51 -12.58
C VAL A 291 -3.17 -9.69 -11.42
N ARG A 292 -4.35 -10.03 -10.88
CA ARG A 292 -4.91 -9.33 -9.71
C ARG A 292 -3.94 -9.35 -8.54
N LYS A 293 -3.32 -10.51 -8.29
CA LYS A 293 -2.29 -10.67 -7.27
C LYS A 293 -1.06 -9.81 -7.56
N GLU A 294 -0.52 -9.89 -8.77
CA GLU A 294 0.66 -9.11 -9.15
C GLU A 294 0.43 -7.60 -9.02
N VAL A 295 -0.73 -7.13 -9.47
CA VAL A 295 -1.14 -5.73 -9.39
C VAL A 295 -1.39 -5.31 -7.94
N HIS A 296 -2.02 -6.14 -7.11
CA HIS A 296 -2.18 -5.83 -5.69
C HIS A 296 -0.82 -5.69 -4.99
N ASP A 297 0.08 -6.64 -5.20
CA ASP A 297 1.42 -6.65 -4.61
C ASP A 297 2.28 -5.46 -5.10
N ASN A 298 1.97 -4.89 -6.28
CA ASN A 298 2.74 -3.84 -6.93
C ASN A 298 1.90 -2.61 -7.33
N ILE A 299 0.82 -2.31 -6.61
CA ILE A 299 -0.12 -1.25 -7.02
C ILE A 299 0.54 0.13 -7.05
N THR A 300 1.36 0.44 -6.03
CA THR A 300 2.06 1.74 -5.95
C THR A 300 3.05 1.93 -7.10
N PRO A 301 3.94 0.96 -7.43
CA PRO A 301 4.75 1.02 -8.65
C PRO A 301 3.95 1.22 -9.93
N LEU A 302 2.88 0.45 -10.13
CA LEU A 302 2.04 0.54 -11.33
C LEU A 302 1.37 1.92 -11.45
N MET A 303 0.80 2.44 -10.35
CA MET A 303 0.18 3.77 -10.34
C MET A 303 1.19 4.87 -10.62
N ASN A 304 2.41 4.80 -10.07
CA ASN A 304 3.47 5.75 -10.37
C ASN A 304 3.88 5.72 -11.85
N GLN A 305 3.89 4.55 -12.47
CA GLN A 305 4.16 4.40 -13.90
C GLN A 305 3.04 4.99 -14.77
N LEU A 306 1.78 4.69 -14.46
CA LEU A 306 0.62 5.23 -15.17
C LEU A 306 0.58 6.77 -15.06
N VAL A 307 0.66 7.32 -13.86
CA VAL A 307 0.66 8.79 -13.65
C VAL A 307 1.89 9.45 -14.27
N GLY A 308 3.07 8.82 -14.15
CA GLY A 308 4.32 9.35 -14.68
C GLY A 308 4.37 9.37 -16.21
N THR A 309 3.75 8.41 -16.88
CA THR A 309 3.63 8.38 -18.35
C THR A 309 2.55 9.36 -18.82
N TRP A 310 1.40 9.41 -18.15
CA TRP A 310 0.37 10.44 -18.37
C TRP A 310 0.92 11.86 -18.35
N GLY A 311 1.67 12.23 -17.29
CA GLY A 311 2.25 13.57 -17.13
C GLY A 311 3.29 13.96 -18.18
N LYS A 312 3.82 12.98 -18.94
CA LYS A 312 4.75 13.19 -20.06
C LYS A 312 4.07 13.11 -21.43
N TYR A 313 2.75 13.00 -21.45
CA TYR A 313 1.97 12.72 -22.66
C TYR A 313 2.42 11.43 -23.37
N ASP A 314 2.83 10.45 -22.56
CA ASP A 314 3.23 9.12 -22.99
C ASP A 314 2.14 8.13 -22.59
N HIS A 315 1.55 7.45 -23.58
CA HIS A 315 0.44 6.53 -23.35
C HIS A 315 0.79 5.07 -23.68
N HIS A 316 2.07 4.72 -23.80
CA HIS A 316 2.50 3.39 -24.21
C HIS A 316 2.11 2.26 -23.24
N LEU A 317 1.82 2.57 -21.97
CA LEU A 317 1.39 1.59 -20.98
C LEU A 317 -0.07 1.16 -21.18
N ILE A 318 -0.87 1.91 -21.95
CA ILE A 318 -2.25 1.54 -22.26
C ILE A 318 -2.28 0.88 -23.63
N ASN A 319 -2.81 -0.34 -23.67
CA ASN A 319 -2.82 -1.22 -24.83
C ASN A 319 -1.42 -1.51 -25.39
N GLN A 320 -0.43 -1.76 -24.53
CA GLN A 320 0.94 -2.04 -24.94
C GLN A 320 1.03 -3.24 -25.90
N LYS A 321 0.23 -4.28 -25.64
CA LYS A 321 0.17 -5.47 -26.51
C LYS A 321 -0.73 -5.28 -27.73
N ASP A 322 -1.67 -4.35 -27.67
CA ASP A 322 -2.67 -4.03 -28.70
C ASP A 322 -3.25 -5.27 -29.43
N ILE A 323 -3.72 -6.25 -28.67
CA ILE A 323 -4.16 -7.54 -29.21
C ILE A 323 -5.46 -7.36 -29.99
N THR A 324 -5.38 -7.55 -31.30
CA THR A 324 -6.56 -7.54 -32.18
C THR A 324 -7.25 -8.90 -32.14
N ILE A 325 -8.55 -8.90 -31.91
CA ILE A 325 -9.36 -10.11 -31.86
C ILE A 325 -9.64 -10.55 -33.30
N SER A 326 -9.19 -11.75 -33.65
CA SER A 326 -9.40 -12.35 -34.97
C SER A 326 -10.60 -13.30 -34.93
N GLY A 327 -11.56 -13.12 -35.85
CA GLY A 327 -12.78 -13.93 -35.91
C GLY A 327 -13.94 -13.33 -35.12
N ASP A 328 -14.81 -14.20 -34.59
CA ASP A 328 -15.98 -13.78 -33.80
C ASP A 328 -15.59 -13.34 -32.39
N VAL A 329 -15.96 -12.10 -32.05
CA VAL A 329 -15.56 -11.44 -30.79
C VAL A 329 -16.07 -12.20 -29.57
N PHE A 330 -17.32 -12.65 -29.58
CA PHE A 330 -17.91 -13.35 -28.44
C PHE A 330 -17.38 -14.78 -28.29
N THR A 331 -16.96 -15.43 -29.38
CA THR A 331 -16.20 -16.68 -29.31
C THR A 331 -14.86 -16.46 -28.61
N TRP A 332 -14.14 -15.38 -28.92
CA TRP A 332 -12.91 -15.02 -28.23
C TRP A 332 -13.15 -14.72 -26.75
N GLN A 333 -14.17 -13.89 -26.44
CA GLN A 333 -14.52 -13.51 -25.07
C GLN A 333 -14.90 -14.73 -24.23
N THR A 334 -15.73 -15.63 -24.78
CA THR A 334 -16.13 -16.87 -24.10
C THR A 334 -14.95 -17.80 -23.83
N ARG A 335 -14.02 -17.95 -24.80
CA ARG A 335 -12.78 -18.73 -24.59
C ARG A 335 -11.87 -18.08 -23.54
N ALA A 336 -11.79 -16.76 -23.52
CA ALA A 336 -11.01 -16.04 -22.53
C ALA A 336 -11.56 -16.27 -21.12
N VAL A 337 -12.88 -16.16 -20.94
CA VAL A 337 -13.57 -16.49 -19.67
C VAL A 337 -13.33 -17.94 -19.27
N GLN A 338 -13.54 -18.91 -20.19
CA GLN A 338 -13.29 -20.33 -19.93
C GLN A 338 -11.87 -20.57 -19.43
N ARG A 339 -10.87 -20.01 -20.13
CA ARG A 339 -9.46 -20.15 -19.77
C ARG A 339 -9.18 -19.52 -18.41
N THR A 340 -9.68 -18.33 -18.15
CA THR A 340 -9.48 -17.67 -16.85
C THR A 340 -10.11 -18.48 -15.71
N MET A 341 -11.32 -19.03 -15.88
CA MET A 341 -11.93 -19.90 -14.86
C MET A 341 -11.09 -21.15 -14.58
N LEU A 342 -10.48 -21.75 -15.60
CA LEU A 342 -9.56 -22.89 -15.44
C LEU A 342 -8.26 -22.49 -14.73
N GLU A 343 -7.66 -21.35 -15.13
CA GLU A 343 -6.45 -20.80 -14.49
C GLU A 343 -6.71 -20.45 -13.01
N GLU A 344 -7.89 -19.91 -12.68
CA GLU A 344 -8.31 -19.64 -11.30
C GLU A 344 -8.51 -20.93 -10.51
N ALA A 345 -9.15 -21.94 -11.11
CA ALA A 345 -9.30 -23.25 -10.49
C ALA A 345 -7.93 -23.86 -10.15
N ASP A 346 -6.96 -23.81 -11.06
CA ASP A 346 -5.60 -24.31 -10.84
C ASP A 346 -4.83 -23.55 -9.74
N LEU A 347 -5.08 -22.25 -9.58
CA LEU A 347 -4.44 -21.41 -8.55
C LEU A 347 -5.09 -21.53 -7.18
N THR A 348 -6.39 -21.80 -7.12
CA THR A 348 -7.19 -21.84 -5.87
C THR A 348 -7.34 -23.24 -5.30
N LEU A 349 -7.46 -24.26 -6.16
CA LEU A 349 -7.68 -25.64 -5.75
C LEU A 349 -6.38 -26.39 -5.51
N VAL A 350 -6.42 -27.22 -4.47
CA VAL A 350 -5.29 -28.03 -4.04
C VAL A 350 -5.61 -29.48 -4.31
N SER A 351 -4.91 -30.08 -5.28
CA SER A 351 -5.06 -31.50 -5.58
C SER A 351 -4.35 -32.38 -4.54
N ASN A 352 -4.87 -33.59 -4.36
CA ASN A 352 -4.23 -34.61 -3.54
C ASN A 352 -2.80 -34.95 -4.02
N GLY A 353 -2.55 -34.83 -5.33
CA GLY A 353 -1.22 -35.01 -5.92
C GLY A 353 -0.22 -33.91 -5.53
N GLN A 354 -0.65 -32.65 -5.46
CA GLN A 354 0.17 -31.53 -4.99
C GLN A 354 0.47 -31.65 -3.48
N MET A 355 -0.51 -32.11 -2.69
CA MET A 355 -0.31 -32.42 -1.26
C MET A 355 0.74 -33.52 -1.05
N ARG A 356 0.69 -34.62 -1.82
CA ARG A 356 1.66 -35.75 -1.72
C ARG A 356 3.09 -35.38 -2.07
N LYS A 357 3.29 -34.44 -3.01
CA LYS A 357 4.62 -34.00 -3.42
C LYS A 357 5.20 -32.90 -2.52
N GLN A 358 4.47 -32.50 -1.47
CA GLN A 358 4.80 -31.36 -0.58
C GLN A 358 5.11 -30.05 -1.35
N LEU A 359 4.61 -29.91 -2.59
CA LEU A 359 4.89 -28.78 -3.50
C LEU A 359 4.04 -27.54 -3.20
N TRP A 360 3.18 -27.59 -2.19
CA TRP A 360 2.04 -26.69 -2.04
C TRP A 360 2.22 -25.58 -0.97
N LEU A 361 3.35 -25.54 -0.25
CA LEU A 361 3.54 -24.73 0.97
C LEU A 361 3.43 -23.18 0.83
N GLY A 362 3.19 -22.64 -0.38
CA GLY A 362 3.15 -21.19 -0.64
C GLY A 362 1.82 -20.62 -1.11
N TYR A 363 0.82 -21.44 -1.43
CA TYR A 363 -0.37 -20.95 -2.15
C TYR A 363 -1.54 -20.56 -1.23
N LEU A 364 -1.66 -21.15 -0.04
CA LEU A 364 -2.88 -20.99 0.74
C LEU A 364 -2.93 -19.76 1.65
N THR A 365 -1.78 -19.22 2.06
CA THR A 365 -1.73 -18.05 2.95
C THR A 365 -2.03 -16.74 2.21
N VAL A 366 -1.87 -16.72 0.89
CA VAL A 366 -2.06 -15.49 0.07
C VAL A 366 -3.52 -15.26 -0.30
N GLY A 367 -4.33 -16.31 -0.46
CA GLY A 367 -5.76 -16.17 -0.75
C GLY A 367 -6.55 -15.50 0.37
N LEU A 368 -6.08 -15.60 1.62
CA LEU A 368 -6.77 -15.08 2.81
C LEU A 368 -6.43 -13.63 3.16
N HIS A 369 -5.24 -13.13 2.79
CA HIS A 369 -4.78 -11.80 3.23
C HIS A 369 -4.91 -10.70 2.18
N VAL A 370 -4.99 -11.05 0.90
CA VAL A 370 -5.01 -10.06 -0.18
C VAL A 370 -6.43 -9.71 -0.67
N PHE A 371 -7.40 -10.64 -0.56
CA PHE A 371 -8.72 -10.46 -1.18
C PHE A 371 -9.93 -10.96 -0.38
N GLY A 372 -9.89 -11.12 0.95
CA GLY A 372 -11.12 -11.37 1.74
C GLY A 372 -12.12 -12.37 1.11
N PRO A 373 -13.43 -12.12 1.11
CA PRO A 373 -14.44 -12.99 0.48
C PRO A 373 -14.24 -13.28 -1.03
N LEU A 374 -13.43 -12.50 -1.75
CA LEU A 374 -13.36 -12.53 -3.21
C LEU A 374 -12.56 -13.71 -3.79
N ALA A 375 -11.67 -14.34 -3.01
CA ALA A 375 -10.94 -15.54 -3.43
C ALA A 375 -11.76 -16.85 -3.27
N VAL A 376 -12.86 -16.81 -2.51
CA VAL A 376 -13.67 -17.99 -2.15
C VAL A 376 -14.99 -18.05 -2.95
N LEU A 377 -15.44 -16.93 -3.49
CA LEU A 377 -16.61 -16.85 -4.36
C LEU A 377 -16.19 -17.26 -5.78
N GLY A 378 -16.14 -18.56 -6.09
CA GLY A 378 -15.81 -19.08 -7.43
C GLY A 378 -16.85 -18.76 -8.51
N TRP A 379 -17.16 -17.47 -8.69
CA TRP A 379 -18.27 -16.94 -9.46
C TRP A 379 -18.05 -15.52 -10.11
N PRO A 380 -16.94 -14.74 -10.02
CA PRO A 380 -17.00 -13.32 -10.37
C PRO A 380 -16.83 -13.01 -11.86
N ILE A 381 -16.18 -13.86 -12.67
CA ILE A 381 -15.73 -13.46 -14.03
C ILE A 381 -16.72 -13.86 -15.13
N ALA A 382 -17.44 -14.97 -14.98
CA ALA A 382 -18.28 -15.49 -16.06
C ALA A 382 -19.66 -14.83 -16.13
N LEU A 383 -20.23 -14.38 -15.03
CA LEU A 383 -21.58 -13.82 -15.10
C LEU A 383 -21.67 -12.41 -15.69
N PRO A 384 -20.72 -11.49 -15.43
CA PRO A 384 -20.85 -10.12 -15.93
C PRO A 384 -21.02 -10.07 -17.45
N VAL A 385 -20.33 -10.99 -18.13
CA VAL A 385 -20.41 -11.17 -19.58
C VAL A 385 -21.82 -11.52 -20.07
N ILE A 386 -22.61 -12.29 -19.30
CA ILE A 386 -23.97 -12.71 -19.68
C ILE A 386 -25.08 -11.90 -19.02
N GLY A 387 -24.78 -10.92 -18.18
CA GLY A 387 -25.77 -9.95 -17.69
C GLY A 387 -25.76 -9.63 -16.20
N ALA A 388 -24.90 -10.25 -15.39
CA ALA A 388 -24.82 -9.89 -13.98
C ALA A 388 -24.11 -8.54 -13.78
N SER A 389 -24.50 -7.80 -12.73
CA SER A 389 -23.86 -6.55 -12.33
C SER A 389 -22.66 -6.79 -11.40
N ILE A 390 -21.59 -6.01 -11.55
CA ILE A 390 -20.40 -5.98 -10.69
C ILE A 390 -20.48 -4.86 -9.65
N ALA A 391 -21.27 -3.80 -9.89
CA ALA A 391 -21.40 -2.61 -9.03
C ALA A 391 -21.97 -2.90 -7.62
N ALA A 392 -22.49 -4.10 -7.38
CA ALA A 392 -23.03 -4.56 -6.10
C ALA A 392 -21.98 -5.12 -5.12
N MET A 393 -20.69 -5.10 -5.48
CA MET A 393 -19.60 -5.63 -4.63
C MET A 393 -19.12 -4.66 -3.54
N GLY A 394 -19.45 -3.35 -3.63
CA GLY A 394 -19.11 -2.32 -2.63
C GLY A 394 -20.30 -1.69 -1.90
N LEU A 395 -21.54 -1.90 -2.37
CA LEU A 395 -22.78 -1.40 -1.75
C LEU A 395 -23.78 -2.56 -1.62
N ASN A 396 -24.42 -2.69 -0.45
CA ASN A 396 -25.40 -3.74 -0.08
C ASN A 396 -26.71 -3.70 -0.91
N ILE A 397 -26.65 -3.74 -2.24
CA ILE A 397 -27.83 -3.79 -3.10
C ILE A 397 -27.54 -4.70 -4.31
N ASP A 398 -28.03 -5.94 -4.22
CA ASP A 398 -28.56 -6.80 -5.31
C ASP A 398 -28.57 -8.30 -4.87
N LYS A 399 -29.54 -9.09 -5.34
CA LYS A 399 -29.63 -10.54 -5.05
C LYS A 399 -28.63 -11.37 -5.83
N ALA A 400 -28.16 -10.94 -7.02
CA ALA A 400 -27.26 -11.74 -7.85
C ALA A 400 -25.85 -11.88 -7.24
N VAL A 401 -25.42 -10.90 -6.44
CA VAL A 401 -24.09 -10.85 -5.81
C VAL A 401 -24.17 -11.08 -4.29
N ASN A 402 -25.17 -10.51 -3.60
CA ASN A 402 -25.31 -10.61 -2.14
C ASN A 402 -26.35 -11.65 -1.68
N GLY A 403 -26.84 -12.50 -2.59
CA GLY A 403 -27.69 -13.64 -2.23
C GLY A 403 -27.02 -14.48 -1.14
N LYS A 404 -27.73 -14.69 -0.02
CA LYS A 404 -27.23 -15.45 1.13
C LYS A 404 -26.95 -16.90 0.78
N THR A 405 -27.61 -17.38 -0.28
CA THR A 405 -27.39 -18.71 -0.84
C THR A 405 -26.93 -18.63 -2.29
N ALA A 406 -26.23 -19.67 -2.74
CA ALA A 406 -25.91 -19.89 -4.14
C ALA A 406 -27.17 -19.83 -5.06
N ALA A 407 -28.29 -20.38 -4.59
CA ALA A 407 -29.55 -20.35 -5.33
C ALA A 407 -30.10 -18.92 -5.51
N GLU A 408 -30.04 -18.09 -4.46
CA GLU A 408 -30.43 -16.68 -4.54
C GLU A 408 -29.56 -15.89 -5.52
N ARG A 409 -28.24 -16.15 -5.52
CA ARG A 409 -27.29 -15.55 -6.47
C ARG A 409 -27.61 -15.95 -7.90
N LYS A 410 -27.78 -17.25 -8.18
CA LYS A 410 -28.19 -17.75 -9.51
C LYS A 410 -29.51 -17.14 -9.97
N ALA A 411 -30.50 -17.03 -9.09
CA ALA A 411 -31.80 -16.44 -9.42
C ALA A 411 -31.68 -14.95 -9.81
N GLY A 412 -30.82 -14.17 -9.13
CA GLY A 412 -30.58 -12.77 -9.49
C GLY A 412 -29.96 -12.61 -10.89
N VAL A 413 -29.01 -13.47 -11.25
CA VAL A 413 -28.42 -13.48 -12.60
C VAL A 413 -29.47 -13.83 -13.64
N ILE A 414 -30.27 -14.87 -13.39
CA ILE A 414 -31.35 -15.27 -14.30
C ILE A 414 -32.27 -14.09 -14.57
N GLY A 415 -32.69 -13.36 -13.53
CA GLY A 415 -33.49 -12.14 -13.67
C GLY A 415 -32.82 -11.12 -14.60
N ALA A 416 -31.55 -10.78 -14.36
CA ALA A 416 -30.84 -9.81 -15.16
C ALA A 416 -30.66 -10.22 -16.64
N VAL A 417 -30.42 -11.51 -16.91
CA VAL A 417 -30.34 -12.02 -18.29
C VAL A 417 -31.71 -11.95 -18.97
N LEU A 418 -32.78 -12.32 -18.27
CA LEU A 418 -34.15 -12.26 -18.80
C LEU A 418 -34.59 -10.83 -19.08
N ASP A 419 -34.24 -9.87 -18.21
CA ASP A 419 -34.48 -8.45 -18.44
C ASP A 419 -33.73 -7.95 -19.69
N GLY A 420 -32.48 -8.37 -19.87
CA GLY A 420 -31.71 -8.03 -21.07
C GLY A 420 -32.31 -8.62 -22.36
N ILE A 421 -32.81 -9.86 -22.30
CA ILE A 421 -33.56 -10.48 -23.41
C ILE A 421 -34.82 -9.67 -23.70
N ASN A 422 -35.58 -9.29 -22.67
CA ASN A 422 -36.80 -8.49 -22.83
C ASN A 422 -36.52 -7.13 -23.46
N VAL A 423 -35.50 -6.41 -22.98
CA VAL A 423 -35.09 -5.12 -23.55
C VAL A 423 -34.75 -5.31 -25.03
N LEU A 424 -33.89 -6.27 -25.38
CA LEU A 424 -33.45 -6.45 -26.77
C LEU A 424 -34.60 -6.78 -27.74
N PHE A 425 -35.60 -7.56 -27.30
CA PHE A 425 -36.69 -8.05 -28.16
C PHE A 425 -37.95 -7.17 -28.15
N ASN A 426 -38.16 -6.34 -27.11
CA ASN A 426 -39.36 -5.51 -26.93
C ASN A 426 -39.16 -4.01 -27.20
N ILE A 427 -37.98 -3.56 -27.69
CA ILE A 427 -37.77 -2.17 -28.10
C ILE A 427 -38.82 -1.76 -29.16
N PRO A 428 -39.68 -0.75 -28.90
CA PRO A 428 -40.69 -0.30 -29.87
C PRO A 428 -40.13 0.42 -31.10
N LEU A 429 -38.81 0.55 -31.26
CA LEU A 429 -38.22 1.52 -32.16
C LEU A 429 -37.09 0.94 -33.02
N LEU A 430 -37.48 0.40 -34.17
CA LEU A 430 -36.71 0.50 -35.43
C LEU A 430 -37.62 0.50 -36.67
N LYS A 431 -38.93 0.72 -36.49
CA LYS A 431 -39.86 1.02 -37.58
C LYS A 431 -40.33 2.48 -37.52
N GLU A 432 -39.79 3.22 -38.48
CA GLU A 432 -40.34 4.42 -39.12
C GLU A 432 -40.38 5.74 -38.33
N ALA A 433 -39.65 6.70 -38.89
CA ALA A 433 -40.07 8.09 -38.93
C ALA A 433 -41.52 8.18 -39.45
N GLY A 434 -42.49 8.40 -38.55
CA GLY A 434 -43.84 8.81 -38.93
C GLY A 434 -44.98 8.31 -38.03
N VAL A 435 -45.54 9.24 -37.25
CA VAL A 435 -46.92 9.29 -36.71
C VAL A 435 -47.23 8.51 -35.42
N MET A 436 -48.00 9.21 -34.56
CA MET A 436 -48.44 8.94 -33.19
C MET A 436 -49.34 7.69 -32.98
N GLU A 437 -49.34 7.20 -31.73
CA GLU A 437 -50.50 7.04 -30.81
C GLU A 437 -50.69 5.66 -30.14
N GLU A 438 -50.86 5.72 -28.80
CA GLU A 438 -51.43 4.79 -27.79
C GLU A 438 -51.39 3.24 -27.94
N ALA A 439 -50.67 2.58 -27.01
CA ALA A 439 -51.06 1.27 -26.44
C ALA A 439 -50.30 0.95 -25.13
N GLY A 440 -50.57 1.69 -24.05
CA GLY A 440 -49.84 1.58 -22.76
C GLY A 440 -50.52 0.79 -21.64
N ALA A 441 -51.51 -0.07 -21.92
CA ALA A 441 -52.35 -0.65 -20.85
C ALA A 441 -52.45 -2.19 -20.80
N SER A 442 -51.67 -2.93 -21.61
CA SER A 442 -51.73 -4.41 -21.63
C SER A 442 -50.45 -5.13 -21.18
N VAL A 443 -49.36 -4.40 -20.95
CA VAL A 443 -48.05 -4.97 -20.60
C VAL A 443 -47.90 -5.19 -19.08
N ASP A 444 -48.38 -4.24 -18.27
CA ASP A 444 -48.29 -4.31 -16.80
C ASP A 444 -49.06 -5.48 -16.16
N ALA A 445 -50.11 -5.98 -16.84
CA ALA A 445 -50.89 -7.12 -16.35
C ALA A 445 -50.23 -8.48 -16.65
N ALA A 446 -49.42 -8.57 -17.71
CA ALA A 446 -48.71 -9.80 -18.08
C ALA A 446 -47.46 -9.98 -17.20
N GLU A 447 -46.69 -8.92 -16.97
CA GLU A 447 -45.49 -8.95 -16.10
C GLU A 447 -45.83 -9.27 -14.63
N ALA A 448 -46.95 -8.74 -14.12
CA ALA A 448 -47.39 -9.02 -12.75
C ALA A 448 -47.83 -10.49 -12.54
N THR A 449 -48.27 -11.16 -13.60
CA THR A 449 -48.71 -12.56 -13.54
C THR A 449 -47.50 -13.51 -13.65
N GLU A 450 -46.50 -13.20 -14.50
CA GLU A 450 -45.24 -13.96 -14.59
C GLU A 450 -44.40 -13.90 -13.29
N MET A 451 -44.38 -12.75 -12.62
CA MET A 451 -43.69 -12.57 -11.33
C MET A 451 -44.33 -13.34 -10.16
N ALA A 452 -45.61 -13.68 -10.26
CA ALA A 452 -46.32 -14.47 -9.25
C ALA A 452 -46.00 -15.98 -9.38
N ASP A 453 -45.87 -16.49 -10.60
CA ASP A 453 -45.57 -17.91 -10.84
C ASP A 453 -44.14 -18.30 -10.46
N LEU A 454 -43.17 -17.38 -10.60
CA LEU A 454 -41.79 -17.58 -10.14
C LEU A 454 -41.65 -17.65 -8.61
N LYS A 455 -42.63 -17.12 -7.86
CA LYS A 455 -42.63 -17.11 -6.39
C LYS A 455 -43.23 -18.39 -5.78
N ALA A 456 -43.93 -19.20 -6.57
CA ALA A 456 -44.66 -20.38 -6.10
C ALA A 456 -43.82 -21.67 -6.00
N ALA A 457 -42.59 -21.71 -6.53
CA ALA A 457 -41.78 -22.93 -6.64
C ALA A 457 -40.82 -23.20 -5.44
N GLY A 458 -41.12 -22.71 -4.23
CA GLY A 458 -40.17 -22.70 -3.11
C GLY A 458 -40.72 -22.87 -1.68
N HIS A 459 -41.44 -23.98 -1.43
CA HIS A 459 -41.63 -24.67 -0.12
C HIS A 459 -42.69 -24.17 0.92
N PRO A 460 -43.24 -25.09 1.76
CA PRO A 460 -44.52 -24.93 2.49
C PRO A 460 -44.42 -24.37 3.94
N ASP A 461 -45.55 -23.79 4.39
CA ASP A 461 -46.14 -23.63 5.75
C ASP A 461 -45.25 -23.91 6.99
N GLU A 462 -45.19 -23.17 8.11
CA GLU A 462 -45.96 -22.11 8.82
C GLU A 462 -45.17 -21.85 10.16
N PRO A 463 -45.65 -21.09 11.18
CA PRO A 463 -46.01 -19.67 11.29
C PRO A 463 -45.22 -18.96 12.44
N VAL A 464 -45.51 -17.67 12.69
CA VAL A 464 -45.39 -16.85 13.93
C VAL A 464 -45.10 -15.42 13.45
N GLY A 465 -45.83 -14.35 13.77
CA GLY A 465 -46.88 -14.08 14.73
C GLY A 465 -46.83 -12.57 14.96
N THR A 466 -47.77 -11.84 14.35
CA THR A 466 -47.85 -10.37 14.40
C THR A 466 -48.55 -9.92 15.68
N GLN A 467 -47.95 -9.01 16.43
CA GLN A 467 -48.71 -8.00 17.18
C GLN A 467 -48.17 -6.61 16.87
N ALA A 468 -49.08 -5.78 16.40
CA ALA A 468 -48.93 -4.39 16.05
C ALA A 468 -49.54 -3.50 17.13
N SER A 469 -49.05 -2.27 17.22
CA SER A 469 -49.79 -1.03 17.47
C SER A 469 -48.76 0.09 17.60
N ASP A 470 -48.94 1.34 17.19
CA ASP A 470 -49.83 2.09 16.30
C ASP A 470 -49.52 3.56 16.67
N ASP A 471 -49.59 4.48 15.70
CA ASP A 471 -49.75 5.95 15.81
C ASP A 471 -48.80 6.63 14.79
N ALA A 472 -49.23 7.52 13.89
CA ALA A 472 -50.53 8.12 13.70
C ALA A 472 -50.68 8.64 12.25
N GLN A 473 -51.95 8.71 11.85
CA GLN A 473 -52.49 9.32 10.63
C GLN A 473 -52.19 10.82 10.54
N GLY A 474 -52.05 11.34 9.31
CA GLY A 474 -51.84 12.77 9.07
C GLY A 474 -51.96 13.25 7.63
N ILE A 475 -53.11 12.97 6.99
CA ILE A 475 -53.77 13.83 5.99
C ILE A 475 -53.18 13.87 4.55
N ILE A 476 -53.94 13.23 3.64
CA ILE A 476 -54.02 13.53 2.21
C ILE A 476 -55.33 14.31 1.95
N ARG A 477 -55.29 15.17 0.91
CA ARG A 477 -56.37 15.83 0.14
C ARG A 477 -56.55 17.31 0.52
N GLN A 478 -56.57 18.28 -0.41
CA GLN A 478 -57.07 18.31 -1.79
C GLN A 478 -56.63 19.69 -2.41
N LEU A 479 -56.25 19.83 -3.69
CA LEU A 479 -57.08 20.43 -4.78
C LEU A 479 -56.27 20.67 -6.07
N GLU A 480 -56.99 20.64 -7.20
CA GLU A 480 -56.58 20.89 -8.59
C GLU A 480 -56.59 22.40 -9.00
N GLU A 481 -56.07 22.65 -10.22
CA GLU A 481 -56.37 23.72 -11.22
C GLU A 481 -55.52 25.02 -11.36
N PHE A 482 -54.74 25.03 -12.47
CA PHE A 482 -54.43 26.04 -13.51
C PHE A 482 -53.89 27.49 -13.23
N THR A 483 -52.60 27.70 -13.65
CA THR A 483 -51.88 28.81 -14.37
C THR A 483 -52.26 30.31 -14.19
N PRO A 484 -51.32 31.30 -14.30
CA PRO A 484 -50.13 31.33 -15.18
C PRO A 484 -48.81 31.91 -14.57
N LEU A 485 -47.71 31.80 -15.31
CA LEU A 485 -46.41 32.46 -15.03
C LEU A 485 -46.57 33.95 -14.66
N PRO A 486 -45.79 34.42 -13.66
CA PRO A 486 -44.89 35.53 -13.97
C PRO A 486 -43.53 35.50 -13.23
N LYS A 487 -42.50 35.86 -14.02
CA LYS A 487 -41.28 36.63 -13.73
C LYS A 487 -40.35 36.19 -12.59
N GLU A 488 -39.09 35.98 -13.00
CA GLU A 488 -37.88 35.85 -12.20
C GLU A 488 -37.85 36.73 -10.93
N SER A 489 -37.57 36.10 -9.80
CA SER A 489 -36.82 36.70 -8.71
C SER A 489 -35.83 35.66 -8.14
N THR A 490 -34.55 35.93 -8.30
CA THR A 490 -33.45 35.31 -7.57
C THR A 490 -33.66 35.56 -6.08
N GLN A 491 -34.12 34.56 -5.32
CA GLN A 491 -34.03 34.59 -3.86
C GLN A 491 -32.56 34.37 -3.46
N ALA A 492 -32.00 35.34 -2.74
CA ALA A 492 -30.75 35.19 -2.01
C ALA A 492 -30.95 34.15 -0.91
N ILE A 493 -30.06 33.17 -0.84
CA ILE A 493 -30.06 32.14 0.20
C ILE A 493 -29.43 32.77 1.46
N GLU A 494 -30.15 32.82 2.58
CA GLU A 494 -29.62 33.25 3.89
C GLU A 494 -29.27 32.03 4.77
N VAL A 495 -28.27 32.17 5.65
CA VAL A 495 -27.86 31.11 6.59
C VAL A 495 -28.91 31.00 7.70
N PRO A 496 -29.37 29.79 8.09
CA PRO A 496 -30.35 29.64 9.16
C PRO A 496 -29.85 30.21 10.51
N GLU A 497 -30.69 30.98 11.23
CA GLU A 497 -30.31 31.63 12.50
C GLU A 497 -29.75 30.66 13.56
N HIS A 498 -30.23 29.41 13.58
CA HIS A 498 -29.79 28.40 14.54
C HIS A 498 -28.38 27.83 14.26
N TRP A 499 -27.72 28.22 13.16
CA TRP A 499 -26.35 27.84 12.83
C TRP A 499 -25.30 28.85 13.32
N GLN A 500 -25.76 29.97 13.88
CA GLN A 500 -24.90 30.95 14.50
C GLN A 500 -24.16 30.34 15.70
N SER A 501 -22.85 30.57 15.75
CA SER A 501 -22.00 30.21 16.87
C SER A 501 -22.16 31.22 18.02
N ASN A 502 -22.10 30.72 19.26
CA ASN A 502 -22.13 31.54 20.48
C ASN A 502 -20.74 32.12 20.84
N GLU A 503 -19.72 31.93 19.99
CA GLU A 503 -18.34 32.34 20.24
C GLU A 503 -18.11 33.83 19.96
N ILE A 504 -17.44 34.53 20.88
CA ILE A 504 -17.14 35.97 20.75
C ILE A 504 -15.79 36.14 20.05
N LEU A 505 -15.80 36.24 18.71
CA LEU A 505 -14.59 36.31 17.88
C LEU A 505 -13.95 37.71 17.81
N GLU A 506 -14.67 38.76 18.24
CA GLU A 506 -14.26 40.18 18.15
C GLU A 506 -12.99 40.52 18.95
N SER A 507 -12.62 39.68 19.92
CA SER A 507 -11.42 39.85 20.75
C SER A 507 -10.24 38.96 20.33
N GLN A 508 -10.43 38.11 19.30
CA GLN A 508 -9.44 37.16 18.83
C GLN A 508 -8.78 37.61 17.52
N THR A 509 -7.63 37.03 17.19
CA THR A 509 -6.93 37.30 15.91
C THR A 509 -7.07 36.10 14.98
N PRO A 510 -7.37 36.30 13.68
CA PRO A 510 -7.50 35.21 12.73
C PRO A 510 -6.15 34.51 12.47
N LEU A 511 -6.21 33.23 12.11
CA LEU A 511 -5.10 32.31 11.85
C LEU A 511 -4.09 32.82 10.82
N ALA A 512 -4.55 33.58 9.83
CA ALA A 512 -3.69 34.21 8.85
C ALA A 512 -4.35 35.50 8.32
N THR A 513 -3.52 36.44 7.88
CA THR A 513 -3.95 37.67 7.19
C THR A 513 -3.95 37.53 5.67
N SER A 514 -3.46 36.41 5.11
CA SER A 514 -3.52 36.09 3.67
C SER A 514 -3.48 34.59 3.39
N GLY A 515 -3.99 34.17 2.23
CA GLY A 515 -3.99 32.78 1.78
C GLY A 515 -5.20 31.97 2.27
N LYS A 516 -5.13 30.64 2.17
CA LYS A 516 -6.29 29.74 2.42
C LYS A 516 -6.90 29.78 3.83
N LEU A 517 -6.19 30.37 4.80
CA LEU A 517 -6.62 30.52 6.20
C LEU A 517 -6.99 31.98 6.55
N GLN A 518 -7.07 32.86 5.53
CA GLN A 518 -7.37 34.27 5.73
C GLN A 518 -8.76 34.45 6.34
N GLY A 519 -8.84 35.14 7.48
CA GLY A 519 -10.12 35.40 8.16
C GLY A 519 -10.77 34.20 8.85
N ILE A 520 -10.02 33.09 9.06
CA ILE A 520 -10.45 31.94 9.85
C ILE A 520 -9.92 32.05 11.29
N TYR A 521 -10.76 31.80 12.28
CA TYR A 521 -10.42 31.75 13.70
C TYR A 521 -10.22 30.31 14.15
N SER A 522 -9.18 30.07 14.96
CA SER A 522 -8.96 28.79 15.63
C SER A 522 -9.61 28.81 17.00
N LEU A 523 -10.42 27.81 17.32
CA LEU A 523 -11.11 27.68 18.60
C LEU A 523 -10.62 26.44 19.34
N ASP A 524 -10.67 26.49 20.67
CA ASP A 524 -10.38 25.35 21.55
C ASP A 524 -11.60 24.40 21.70
N SER A 525 -12.56 24.48 20.78
CA SER A 525 -13.79 23.68 20.74
C SER A 525 -13.82 22.76 19.50
N ASN A 526 -14.79 21.85 19.43
CA ASN A 526 -15.02 20.99 18.26
C ASN A 526 -16.41 21.30 17.69
N PRO A 527 -16.53 21.83 16.46
CA PRO A 527 -15.48 22.05 15.45
C PRO A 527 -14.53 23.23 15.78
N SER A 528 -13.24 23.06 15.43
CA SER A 528 -12.14 23.93 15.89
C SER A 528 -11.87 25.16 15.02
N THR A 529 -12.74 25.45 14.05
CA THR A 529 -12.58 26.55 13.10
C THR A 529 -13.88 27.33 12.89
N ALA A 530 -13.78 28.66 12.89
CA ALA A 530 -14.91 29.57 12.72
C ALA A 530 -14.57 30.81 11.86
N ILE A 531 -15.60 31.49 11.36
CA ILE A 531 -15.49 32.78 10.65
C ILE A 531 -16.44 33.82 11.26
N LEU A 532 -16.13 35.09 11.02
CA LEU A 532 -17.03 36.21 11.29
C LEU A 532 -17.62 36.68 9.96
N MET A 533 -18.95 36.63 9.83
CA MET A 533 -19.69 37.04 8.63
C MET A 533 -20.90 37.89 9.07
N ASN A 534 -21.01 39.12 8.59
CA ASN A 534 -22.06 40.08 8.97
C ASN A 534 -22.19 40.29 10.50
N ASP A 535 -21.08 40.48 11.21
CA ASP A 535 -21.00 40.62 12.68
C ASP A 535 -21.54 39.40 13.48
N GLN A 536 -21.67 38.24 12.83
CA GLN A 536 -22.07 36.99 13.46
C GLN A 536 -21.02 35.89 13.24
N ALA A 537 -20.78 35.08 14.28
CA ALA A 537 -19.82 33.98 14.22
C ALA A 537 -20.49 32.71 13.68
N TYR A 538 -19.78 31.96 12.82
CA TYR A 538 -20.24 30.67 12.29
C TYR A 538 -19.13 29.63 12.29
N TYR A 539 -19.46 28.37 12.59
CA TYR A 539 -18.52 27.26 12.45
C TYR A 539 -18.32 26.88 10.99
N VAL A 540 -17.07 26.64 10.60
CA VAL A 540 -16.73 26.30 9.21
C VAL A 540 -15.82 25.09 9.13
N ARG A 541 -15.91 24.37 8.01
CA ARG A 541 -15.05 23.24 7.66
C ARG A 541 -14.51 23.42 6.26
N TYR A 542 -13.25 23.04 6.06
CA TYR A 542 -12.64 23.04 4.73
C TYR A 542 -13.05 21.78 3.99
N GLU A 543 -13.75 21.94 2.87
CA GLU A 543 -14.16 20.85 2.00
C GLU A 543 -13.19 20.79 0.81
N ALA A 544 -12.40 19.73 0.76
CA ALA A 544 -11.39 19.55 -0.27
C ALA A 544 -12.05 19.19 -1.61
N ASP A 545 -11.76 19.97 -2.64
CA ASP A 545 -12.10 19.62 -4.01
C ASP A 545 -11.02 18.66 -4.55
N ILE A 546 -11.49 17.61 -5.21
CA ILE A 546 -10.73 16.57 -5.91
C ILE A 546 -9.79 17.14 -6.99
N ASN A 547 -9.96 18.40 -7.41
CA ASN A 547 -9.08 19.12 -8.33
C ASN A 547 -8.07 20.08 -7.65
N GLY A 548 -7.97 20.08 -6.32
CA GLY A 548 -6.90 20.76 -5.57
C GLY A 548 -7.21 22.18 -5.08
N GLY A 549 -8.43 22.70 -5.29
CA GLY A 549 -8.89 24.00 -4.78
C GLY A 549 -10.14 23.84 -3.90
N GLY A 550 -9.98 23.30 -2.69
CA GLY A 550 -11.11 23.16 -1.75
C GLY A 550 -11.66 24.50 -1.26
N THR A 551 -12.92 24.49 -0.80
CA THR A 551 -13.67 25.68 -0.37
C THR A 551 -14.07 25.55 1.09
N TRP A 552 -14.12 26.66 1.82
CA TRP A 552 -14.67 26.69 3.18
C TRP A 552 -16.19 26.65 3.13
N ALA A 553 -16.83 25.91 4.03
CA ALA A 553 -18.28 25.85 4.11
C ALA A 553 -18.75 25.98 5.56
N ILE A 554 -19.85 26.71 5.77
CA ILE A 554 -20.53 26.81 7.06
C ILE A 554 -21.23 25.46 7.34
N ILE A 555 -21.10 24.98 8.57
CA ILE A 555 -21.62 23.68 9.02
C ILE A 555 -22.62 23.83 10.18
N ASP A 556 -23.54 22.88 10.28
CA ASP A 556 -24.50 22.80 11.39
C ASP A 556 -23.78 22.51 12.73
N PRO A 557 -23.91 23.36 13.76
CA PRO A 557 -23.32 23.11 15.07
C PRO A 557 -23.85 21.83 15.74
N GLN A 558 -25.09 21.40 15.46
CA GLN A 558 -25.70 20.20 16.04
C GLN A 558 -25.26 18.91 15.32
N ASN A 559 -24.76 19.03 14.07
CA ASN A 559 -24.26 17.88 13.31
C ASN A 559 -23.01 18.24 12.47
N PRO A 560 -21.87 18.54 13.12
CA PRO A 560 -20.68 19.07 12.45
C PRO A 560 -19.95 18.07 11.54
N LEU A 561 -20.34 16.78 11.60
CA LEU A 561 -19.77 15.69 10.79
C LEU A 561 -20.67 15.28 9.61
N ALA A 562 -21.84 15.92 9.43
CA ALA A 562 -22.71 15.61 8.31
C ALA A 562 -22.02 15.86 6.96
N SER A 563 -22.22 14.91 6.04
CA SER A 563 -21.68 14.92 4.67
C SER A 563 -22.53 15.74 3.70
N SER A 564 -23.70 16.21 4.13
CA SER A 564 -24.66 16.97 3.33
C SER A 564 -25.26 18.11 4.16
N GLY A 565 -25.50 19.26 3.54
CA GLY A 565 -26.14 20.42 4.16
C GLY A 565 -25.20 21.62 4.39
N SER A 566 -23.89 21.47 4.20
CA SER A 566 -22.93 22.57 4.33
C SER A 566 -23.15 23.66 3.28
N MET A 567 -22.89 24.91 3.64
CA MET A 567 -23.11 26.09 2.78
C MET A 567 -21.75 26.70 2.41
N PRO A 568 -21.31 26.63 1.13
CA PRO A 568 -19.99 27.11 0.73
C PRO A 568 -19.88 28.63 0.86
N VAL A 569 -18.75 29.09 1.35
CA VAL A 569 -18.42 30.51 1.58
C VAL A 569 -17.11 30.89 0.89
N ARG A 570 -17.01 32.15 0.51
CA ARG A 570 -15.81 32.74 -0.11
C ARG A 570 -15.60 34.16 0.41
N LEU A 571 -14.39 34.67 0.27
CA LEU A 571 -14.10 36.09 0.48
C LEU A 571 -14.48 36.90 -0.77
N ASN A 572 -15.15 38.03 -0.58
CA ASN A 572 -15.43 39.00 -1.64
C ASN A 572 -14.20 39.90 -1.93
N ALA A 573 -14.34 40.84 -2.87
CA ALA A 573 -13.21 41.70 -3.28
C ALA A 573 -12.75 42.65 -2.16
N GLU A 574 -13.63 42.93 -1.21
CA GLU A 574 -13.42 43.77 -0.04
C GLU A 574 -12.79 42.99 1.14
N GLY A 575 -12.65 41.67 1.03
CA GLY A 575 -12.06 40.79 2.04
C GLY A 575 -13.03 40.35 3.14
N GLU A 576 -14.33 40.47 2.92
CA GLU A 576 -15.40 40.01 3.81
C GLU A 576 -15.95 38.65 3.34
N TRP A 577 -16.38 37.81 4.27
CA TRP A 577 -16.97 36.51 3.96
C TRP A 577 -18.39 36.66 3.40
N GLU A 578 -18.70 35.92 2.33
CA GLU A 578 -20.05 35.81 1.76
C GLU A 578 -20.35 34.38 1.27
N LEU A 579 -21.63 34.05 1.09
CA LEU A 579 -22.06 32.76 0.53
C LEU A 579 -21.72 32.66 -0.97
N ALA A 580 -21.19 31.51 -1.39
CA ALA A 580 -20.79 31.28 -2.78
C ALA A 580 -22.01 30.98 -3.69
N PRO A 581 -22.13 31.63 -4.87
CA PRO A 581 -23.23 31.37 -5.80
C PRO A 581 -23.06 30.05 -6.58
N LYS A 582 -24.15 29.32 -6.83
CA LYS A 582 -24.12 28.06 -7.64
C LYS A 582 -23.95 28.34 -9.14
N SER A 583 -22.97 27.70 -9.79
CA SER A 583 -22.68 27.86 -11.23
C SER A 583 -23.42 26.84 -12.12
N ARG A 584 -24.01 27.30 -13.24
CA ARG A 584 -24.45 26.49 -14.40
C ARG A 584 -23.58 26.83 -15.62
N LEU A 585 -23.25 25.86 -16.48
CA LEU A 585 -22.33 26.01 -17.62
C LEU A 585 -22.99 26.57 -18.91
N ARG A 586 -22.31 27.51 -19.58
CA ARG A 586 -22.48 27.95 -20.99
C ARG A 586 -21.11 27.85 -21.68
N GLY A 587 -21.02 27.33 -22.91
CA GLY A 587 -19.75 27.10 -23.63
C GLY A 587 -19.56 27.90 -24.93
N GLY A 588 -18.29 28.03 -25.37
CA GLY A 588 -17.91 28.46 -26.73
C GLY A 588 -16.41 28.82 -26.97
N GLY A 589 -15.66 27.92 -27.65
CA GLY A 589 -14.94 28.13 -28.95
C GLY A 589 -13.59 28.89 -29.11
N LYS A 590 -12.58 28.13 -29.64
CA LYS A 590 -11.50 28.44 -30.63
C LYS A 590 -10.22 29.22 -30.23
N ASP A 591 -9.04 28.56 -30.37
CA ASP A 591 -8.00 28.85 -31.40
C ASP A 591 -6.75 27.94 -31.24
N LEU A 592 -6.28 27.36 -32.36
CA LEU A 592 -5.07 26.53 -32.54
C LEU A 592 -3.90 27.39 -33.06
N PRO A 593 -2.63 26.97 -32.84
CA PRO A 593 -1.69 26.99 -33.97
C PRO A 593 -0.85 25.71 -34.16
N ASP A 594 -0.40 25.59 -35.41
CA ASP A 594 0.13 24.46 -36.20
C ASP A 594 1.50 23.83 -35.80
N PRO A 595 1.84 22.64 -36.36
CA PRO A 595 2.92 21.76 -35.88
C PRO A 595 4.29 21.99 -36.55
N VAL A 596 5.38 21.73 -35.81
CA VAL A 596 6.76 21.69 -36.34
C VAL A 596 7.23 20.23 -36.48
N PRO A 597 7.77 19.81 -37.64
CA PRO A 597 8.18 18.43 -37.89
C PRO A 597 9.61 18.16 -37.36
N GLY A 598 9.77 17.11 -36.56
CA GLY A 598 11.07 16.61 -36.09
C GLY A 598 11.15 15.10 -36.23
N SER A 599 12.05 14.65 -37.09
CA SER A 599 12.28 13.28 -37.58
C SER A 599 12.48 12.21 -36.50
N SER A 600 11.80 11.08 -36.65
CA SER A 600 12.06 9.82 -35.96
C SER A 600 13.34 9.15 -36.49
N THR A 601 14.43 9.24 -35.71
CA THR A 601 15.51 8.25 -35.78
C THR A 601 15.35 7.29 -34.60
N GLY A 602 15.02 6.04 -34.91
CA GLY A 602 14.89 4.97 -33.94
C GLY A 602 16.18 4.78 -33.13
N THR A 603 16.05 4.72 -31.81
CA THR A 603 17.14 4.35 -30.92
C THR A 603 17.04 2.87 -30.59
N THR A 604 17.94 2.11 -31.20
CA THR A 604 18.55 0.90 -30.64
C THR A 604 18.62 0.94 -29.13
N HIS A 605 18.21 -0.15 -28.45
CA HIS A 605 18.38 -0.35 -27.02
C HIS A 605 19.79 0.02 -26.55
N VAL A 606 19.92 1.18 -25.91
CA VAL A 606 21.14 1.59 -25.24
C VAL A 606 21.15 0.92 -23.88
N ARG A 607 22.06 -0.04 -23.68
CA ARG A 607 22.47 -0.48 -22.34
C ARG A 607 22.87 0.78 -21.57
N PRO A 608 22.32 1.04 -20.36
CA PRO A 608 22.55 2.29 -19.66
C PRO A 608 24.05 2.58 -19.52
N PRO A 609 24.51 3.83 -19.69
CA PRO A 609 25.93 4.17 -19.65
C PRO A 609 26.60 3.68 -18.36
N ALA A 610 27.84 3.19 -18.46
CA ALA A 610 28.65 2.75 -17.31
C ALA A 610 28.83 3.83 -16.22
N GLU A 611 28.53 5.10 -16.53
CA GLU A 611 28.49 6.26 -15.62
C GLU A 611 27.51 6.07 -14.44
N LEU A 612 26.37 5.40 -14.67
CA LEU A 612 25.25 5.31 -13.70
C LEU A 612 25.49 4.36 -12.54
N PHE A 613 26.51 3.48 -12.59
CA PHE A 613 26.80 2.49 -11.53
C PHE A 613 28.13 2.74 -10.81
N ARG A 614 28.82 3.85 -11.11
CA ARG A 614 30.19 4.13 -10.62
C ARG A 614 30.29 4.36 -9.12
N HIS A 615 29.19 4.71 -8.48
CA HIS A 615 29.14 4.97 -7.05
C HIS A 615 28.94 3.69 -6.22
N LEU A 616 28.55 2.57 -6.83
CA LEU A 616 28.30 1.31 -6.11
C LEU A 616 29.61 0.53 -5.88
N THR A 617 29.85 0.16 -4.64
CA THR A 617 30.84 -0.83 -4.22
C THR A 617 30.31 -2.25 -4.42
N LYS A 618 31.19 -3.25 -4.34
CA LYS A 618 30.78 -4.68 -4.37
C LYS A 618 29.92 -5.09 -3.15
N TYR A 619 29.84 -4.25 -2.13
CA TYR A 619 29.05 -4.48 -0.92
C TYR A 619 27.64 -3.90 -0.99
N ASP A 620 27.38 -3.08 -2.00
CA ASP A 620 26.08 -2.45 -2.22
C ASP A 620 25.06 -3.44 -2.78
N THR A 621 23.81 -3.30 -2.34
CA THR A 621 22.72 -4.16 -2.78
C THR A 621 22.22 -3.77 -4.19
N PRO A 622 22.05 -4.74 -5.12
CA PRO A 622 21.43 -4.49 -6.42
C PRO A 622 19.92 -4.35 -6.20
N ASN A 623 19.31 -3.30 -6.77
CA ASN A 623 17.91 -2.86 -6.57
C ASN A 623 17.61 -2.05 -5.29
N GLY A 624 18.33 -0.94 -5.08
CA GLY A 624 18.05 0.00 -3.99
C GLY A 624 16.59 0.47 -3.89
N ARG A 625 15.83 0.68 -4.97
CA ARG A 625 14.50 1.31 -4.85
C ARG A 625 13.38 0.39 -4.35
N SER A 626 13.39 -0.91 -4.67
CA SER A 626 12.33 -1.85 -4.23
C SER A 626 12.44 -2.26 -2.76
N MET A 627 13.57 -1.95 -2.11
CA MET A 627 13.86 -2.26 -0.71
C MET A 627 13.85 -1.01 0.17
N ASN A 628 13.28 0.11 -0.29
CA ASN A 628 13.28 1.39 0.41
C ASN A 628 12.76 1.30 1.86
N PHE A 629 11.85 0.36 2.15
CA PHE A 629 11.38 0.10 3.50
C PHE A 629 12.51 -0.35 4.46
N LEU A 630 13.46 -1.17 3.98
CA LEU A 630 14.65 -1.57 4.75
C LEU A 630 15.57 -0.39 5.02
N ALA A 631 15.76 0.48 4.01
CA ALA A 631 16.52 1.72 4.18
C ALA A 631 15.87 2.63 5.22
N LEU A 632 14.54 2.75 5.25
CA LEU A 632 13.79 3.51 6.27
C LEU A 632 13.73 2.80 7.65
N GLY A 633 14.34 1.62 7.79
CA GLY A 633 14.35 0.85 9.04
C GLY A 633 12.97 0.31 9.43
N GLN A 634 12.08 0.15 8.45
CA GLN A 634 10.78 -0.51 8.63
C GLN A 634 10.98 -2.02 8.74
N LYS A 635 10.08 -2.68 9.48
CA LYS A 635 10.16 -4.14 9.66
C LYS A 635 9.80 -4.84 8.36
N GLU A 636 10.56 -5.87 8.04
CA GLU A 636 10.19 -6.82 7.00
C GLU A 636 8.96 -7.60 7.45
N THR A 637 7.91 -7.55 6.62
CA THR A 637 6.62 -8.19 6.90
C THR A 637 6.38 -9.44 6.04
N HIS A 638 7.28 -9.74 5.10
CA HIS A 638 7.16 -10.82 4.12
C HIS A 638 8.51 -11.53 3.95
N PHE A 639 8.51 -12.85 3.84
CA PHE A 639 9.72 -13.66 3.62
C PHE A 639 9.58 -14.47 2.33
N LYS A 640 10.68 -14.63 1.58
CA LYS A 640 10.74 -15.48 0.40
C LYS A 640 10.96 -16.92 0.83
N MET A 641 10.07 -17.83 0.45
CA MET A 641 10.27 -19.26 0.74
C MET A 641 11.13 -19.89 -0.37
N VAL A 642 12.26 -20.53 -0.02
CA VAL A 642 13.18 -21.19 -0.97
C VAL A 642 13.35 -22.66 -0.59
N ASN A 643 13.26 -23.54 -1.58
CA ASN A 643 13.51 -24.96 -1.43
C ASN A 643 15.02 -25.24 -1.59
N LEU A 644 15.63 -25.85 -0.58
CA LEU A 644 17.02 -26.28 -0.61
C LEU A 644 17.16 -27.64 -1.32
N PRO A 645 18.36 -27.98 -1.85
CA PRO A 645 18.57 -29.22 -2.61
C PRO A 645 18.33 -30.51 -1.81
N ASP A 646 18.34 -30.43 -0.49
CA ASP A 646 18.05 -31.54 0.43
C ASP A 646 16.54 -31.72 0.69
N GLY A 647 15.69 -30.91 0.05
CA GLY A 647 14.24 -30.95 0.17
C GLY A 647 13.68 -30.12 1.32
N THR A 648 14.53 -29.43 2.10
CA THR A 648 14.07 -28.56 3.19
C THR A 648 13.63 -27.19 2.67
N ILE A 649 12.57 -26.64 3.25
CA ILE A 649 12.06 -25.30 2.90
C ILE A 649 12.60 -24.30 3.92
N LYS A 650 13.34 -23.31 3.43
CA LYS A 650 13.90 -22.25 4.25
C LYS A 650 13.19 -20.93 3.95
N ALA A 651 12.70 -20.25 4.99
CA ALA A 651 12.33 -18.85 4.89
C ALA A 651 13.61 -18.03 4.70
N VAL A 652 13.70 -17.36 3.55
CA VAL A 652 14.78 -16.46 3.16
C VAL A 652 14.25 -15.05 3.28
N THR A 653 14.79 -14.29 4.22
CA THR A 653 14.47 -12.86 4.36
C THR A 653 15.06 -12.06 3.18
N VAL A 654 14.55 -10.87 2.92
CA VAL A 654 15.16 -9.90 1.99
C VAL A 654 16.60 -9.61 2.43
N TYR A 655 16.85 -9.59 3.74
CA TYR A 655 18.21 -9.56 4.27
C TYR A 655 19.05 -10.78 3.81
N ASP A 656 18.55 -12.00 3.95
CA ASP A 656 19.26 -13.22 3.55
C ASP A 656 19.56 -13.26 2.05
N GLU A 657 18.60 -12.81 1.23
CA GLU A 657 18.69 -12.83 -0.22
C GLU A 657 19.68 -11.78 -0.76
N PHE A 658 19.60 -10.54 -0.26
CA PHE A 658 20.31 -9.41 -0.87
C PHE A 658 21.49 -8.91 -0.04
N VAL A 659 21.44 -9.00 1.29
CA VAL A 659 22.38 -8.33 2.20
C VAL A 659 23.39 -9.30 2.82
N ALA A 660 22.98 -10.50 3.23
CA ALA A 660 23.78 -11.39 4.07
C ALA A 660 25.14 -11.79 3.44
N ALA A 661 25.16 -12.15 2.16
CA ALA A 661 26.40 -12.50 1.46
C ALA A 661 27.37 -11.30 1.35
N ARG A 662 26.84 -10.12 1.05
CA ARG A 662 27.60 -8.86 0.95
C ARG A 662 28.18 -8.45 2.30
N ARG A 663 27.38 -8.56 3.35
CA ARG A 663 27.83 -8.33 4.73
C ARG A 663 28.94 -9.30 5.11
N THR A 664 28.79 -10.59 4.79
CA THR A 664 29.82 -11.60 5.06
C THR A 664 31.13 -11.25 4.34
N ALA A 665 31.05 -10.84 3.07
CA ALA A 665 32.22 -10.39 2.31
C ALA A 665 32.85 -9.12 2.92
N LEU A 666 32.03 -8.12 3.29
CA LEU A 666 32.49 -6.87 3.90
C LEU A 666 33.21 -7.12 5.23
N VAL A 667 32.62 -7.95 6.10
CA VAL A 667 33.20 -8.32 7.39
C VAL A 667 34.54 -9.04 7.19
N ARG A 668 34.60 -10.00 6.27
CA ARG A 668 35.83 -10.73 5.95
C ARG A 668 36.91 -9.77 5.44
N ASP A 669 36.59 -8.95 4.46
CA ASP A 669 37.55 -8.08 3.79
C ASP A 669 38.06 -7.00 4.76
N ALA A 670 37.17 -6.39 5.57
CA ALA A 670 37.53 -5.46 6.63
C ALA A 670 38.44 -6.09 7.70
N ARG A 671 38.16 -7.33 8.11
CA ARG A 671 39.04 -8.07 9.04
C ARG A 671 40.42 -8.30 8.44
N THR A 672 40.50 -8.64 7.17
CA THR A 672 41.78 -8.93 6.50
C THR A 672 42.59 -7.69 6.15
N PHE A 673 41.95 -6.53 6.01
CA PHE A 673 42.57 -5.30 5.54
C PHE A 673 43.76 -4.85 6.40
N GLN A 674 43.64 -4.94 7.73
CA GLN A 674 44.66 -4.46 8.67
C GLN A 674 45.62 -5.57 9.17
N ILE A 675 45.48 -6.81 8.66
CA ILE A 675 46.32 -7.97 9.05
C ILE A 675 47.78 -7.90 8.54
N PRO A 676 48.09 -7.38 7.33
CA PRO A 676 49.46 -7.40 6.82
C PRO A 676 50.46 -6.80 7.83
N LYS A 677 51.58 -7.48 8.08
CA LYS A 677 52.56 -7.09 9.13
C LYS A 677 53.07 -5.65 9.00
N ASN A 678 53.07 -5.11 7.79
CA ASN A 678 53.55 -3.76 7.49
C ASN A 678 52.40 -2.77 7.24
N PHE A 679 51.16 -3.10 7.59
CA PHE A 679 49.99 -2.25 7.30
C PHE A 679 50.15 -0.83 7.84
N PHE A 680 50.40 -0.66 9.14
CA PHE A 680 50.61 0.67 9.73
C PHE A 680 51.81 1.41 9.14
N ALA A 681 52.85 0.68 8.72
CA ALA A 681 54.02 1.25 8.06
C ALA A 681 53.75 1.64 6.59
N SER A 682 52.68 1.10 5.98
CA SER A 682 52.24 1.41 4.61
C SER A 682 51.23 2.55 4.53
N LEU A 683 50.76 3.06 5.67
CA LEU A 683 49.84 4.19 5.69
C LEU A 683 50.55 5.48 5.19
N PRO A 684 49.79 6.43 4.62
CA PRO A 684 50.32 7.73 4.25
C PRO A 684 51.05 8.44 5.40
N ALA A 685 52.05 9.25 5.05
CA ALA A 685 52.72 10.11 6.03
C ALA A 685 51.71 11.07 6.68
N ARG A 686 51.77 11.22 8.01
CA ARG A 686 50.85 12.10 8.73
C ARG A 686 51.13 13.57 8.36
N PRO A 687 50.09 14.38 8.07
CA PRO A 687 50.23 15.81 7.90
C PRO A 687 50.77 16.49 9.15
N VAL A 688 51.45 17.63 8.97
CA VAL A 688 51.87 18.47 10.08
C VAL A 688 50.64 19.13 10.69
N GLN A 689 50.40 18.89 11.99
CA GLN A 689 49.27 19.51 12.67
C GLN A 689 49.42 21.04 12.72
N PRO A 690 48.34 21.80 12.52
CA PRO A 690 48.39 23.26 12.56
C PRO A 690 48.68 23.76 13.98
N VAL A 691 49.38 24.89 14.08
CA VAL A 691 49.59 25.57 15.37
C VAL A 691 48.29 26.21 15.82
N ILE A 692 47.74 25.72 16.93
CA ILE A 692 46.49 26.19 17.53
C ILE A 692 46.77 27.38 18.45
N THR A 693 45.95 28.41 18.34
CA THR A 693 45.98 29.60 19.20
C THR A 693 44.66 29.74 19.96
N PRO A 694 44.64 30.27 21.20
CA PRO A 694 43.41 30.37 21.99
C PRO A 694 42.26 31.17 21.35
N SER A 695 42.57 32.08 20.42
CA SER A 695 41.58 32.89 19.68
C SER A 695 41.24 32.35 18.29
N MET A 696 41.72 31.15 17.94
CA MET A 696 41.50 30.56 16.62
C MET A 696 40.01 30.29 16.38
N THR A 697 39.51 30.71 15.23
CA THR A 697 38.14 30.40 14.80
C THR A 697 38.06 29.06 14.06
N PRO A 698 36.88 28.41 13.99
CA PRO A 698 36.69 27.20 13.18
C PRO A 698 37.05 27.39 11.70
N SER A 699 36.75 28.55 11.11
CA SER A 699 37.10 28.84 9.72
C SER A 699 38.62 28.95 9.53
N GLU A 700 39.34 29.68 10.40
CA GLU A 700 40.81 29.75 10.35
C GLU A 700 41.47 28.38 10.55
N LEU A 701 40.89 27.53 11.41
CA LEU A 701 41.35 26.15 11.59
C LEU A 701 41.24 25.37 10.28
N ILE A 702 40.08 25.43 9.61
CA ILE A 702 39.84 24.75 8.33
C ILE A 702 40.86 25.19 7.27
N GLU A 703 41.14 26.49 7.17
CA GLU A 703 42.14 27.03 6.24
C GLU A 703 43.52 26.41 6.50
N LYS A 704 44.00 26.47 7.75
CA LYS A 704 45.31 25.90 8.13
C LYS A 704 45.40 24.39 7.94
N ILE A 705 44.31 23.65 8.15
CA ILE A 705 44.26 22.20 7.91
C ILE A 705 44.45 21.92 6.43
N PHE A 706 43.67 22.58 5.56
CA PHE A 706 43.71 22.33 4.12
C PHE A 706 44.94 22.91 3.42
N ASP A 707 45.75 23.73 4.08
CA ASP A 707 47.10 24.10 3.62
C ASP A 707 48.10 22.93 3.70
N THR A 708 47.88 21.97 4.61
CA THR A 708 48.84 20.91 4.93
C THR A 708 48.32 19.51 4.70
N ALA A 709 47.00 19.32 4.66
CA ALA A 709 46.33 18.04 4.51
C ALA A 709 45.32 18.04 3.35
N PRO A 710 45.17 16.92 2.62
CA PRO A 710 44.14 16.76 1.60
C PRO A 710 42.73 16.59 2.20
N GLY A 711 42.62 16.22 3.49
CA GLY A 711 41.35 15.86 4.08
C GLY A 711 41.20 16.15 5.57
N LEU A 712 39.95 16.35 5.98
CA LEU A 712 39.52 16.54 7.36
C LEU A 712 38.51 15.46 7.75
N VAL A 713 38.76 14.75 8.85
CA VAL A 713 37.83 13.76 9.41
C VAL A 713 37.19 14.34 10.66
N VAL A 714 35.90 14.63 10.59
CA VAL A 714 35.08 15.17 11.67
C VAL A 714 34.38 14.03 12.40
N GLY A 715 34.69 13.87 13.69
CA GLY A 715 33.97 13.02 14.62
C GLY A 715 32.65 13.67 15.03
N GLU A 716 31.54 12.97 14.75
CA GLU A 716 30.18 13.37 15.07
C GLU A 716 30.02 13.60 16.59
N SER A 717 29.35 14.69 16.96
CA SER A 717 29.11 15.04 18.37
C SER A 717 28.00 14.17 18.99
N GLN A 718 27.87 14.18 20.32
CA GLN A 718 26.99 13.25 21.04
C GLN A 718 25.49 13.40 20.67
N ASP A 719 24.95 14.61 20.69
CA ASP A 719 23.59 14.95 20.20
C ASP A 719 23.56 15.17 18.68
N ARG A 720 24.73 15.12 18.03
CA ARG A 720 24.92 15.27 16.57
C ARG A 720 24.50 16.64 16.04
N ILE A 721 24.41 17.65 16.91
CA ILE A 721 24.04 19.02 16.55
C ILE A 721 25.29 19.82 16.21
N ALA A 722 26.30 19.78 17.10
CA ALA A 722 27.51 20.58 16.94
C ALA A 722 28.29 20.24 15.69
N SER A 723 28.41 18.96 15.34
CA SER A 723 29.08 18.55 14.10
C SER A 723 28.34 18.99 12.83
N MET A 724 27.00 18.99 12.83
CA MET A 724 26.21 19.48 11.71
C MET A 724 26.32 21.01 11.58
N ARG A 725 26.22 21.71 12.72
CA ARG A 725 26.42 23.15 12.81
C ARG A 725 27.80 23.58 12.31
N PHE A 726 28.87 22.88 12.74
CA PHE A 726 30.22 23.13 12.24
C PHE A 726 30.29 23.06 10.71
N LEU A 727 29.70 22.02 10.10
CA LEU A 727 29.68 21.88 8.65
C LEU A 727 28.84 22.97 7.96
N ILE A 728 27.64 23.26 8.46
CA ILE A 728 26.73 24.27 7.88
C ILE A 728 27.36 25.66 7.94
N GLU A 729 27.85 26.07 9.11
CA GLU A 729 28.44 27.41 9.32
C GLU A 729 29.74 27.61 8.54
N ASN A 730 30.51 26.54 8.28
CA ASN A 730 31.79 26.64 7.59
C ASN A 730 31.77 26.12 6.14
N MET A 731 30.59 25.82 5.57
CA MET A 731 30.46 25.26 4.22
C MET A 731 31.12 26.14 3.15
N GLN A 732 30.96 27.46 3.29
CA GLN A 732 31.59 28.43 2.39
C GLN A 732 33.12 28.35 2.45
N THR A 733 33.70 28.25 3.65
CA THR A 733 35.15 28.14 3.87
C THR A 733 35.67 26.84 3.28
N LEU A 734 34.96 25.72 3.48
CA LEU A 734 35.30 24.42 2.87
C LEU A 734 35.34 24.51 1.33
N SER A 735 34.33 25.13 0.70
CA SER A 735 34.27 25.32 -0.75
C SER A 735 35.43 26.19 -1.26
N LYS A 736 35.73 27.31 -0.58
CA LYS A 736 36.88 28.19 -0.89
C LYS A 736 38.23 27.46 -0.79
N GLN A 737 38.37 26.57 0.19
CA GLN A 737 39.58 25.76 0.35
C GLN A 737 39.70 24.61 -0.66
N GLY A 738 38.74 24.48 -1.58
CA GLY A 738 38.77 23.51 -2.67
C GLY A 738 38.20 22.14 -2.31
N VAL A 739 37.44 22.03 -1.21
CA VAL A 739 36.76 20.79 -0.85
C VAL A 739 35.71 20.46 -1.91
N LYS A 740 35.79 19.26 -2.48
CA LYS A 740 34.89 18.78 -3.54
C LYS A 740 33.86 17.79 -3.04
N THR A 741 34.16 17.04 -1.97
CA THR A 741 33.29 15.98 -1.48
C THR A 741 33.22 15.95 0.03
N ILE A 742 32.00 15.86 0.56
CA ILE A 742 31.74 15.51 1.96
C ILE A 742 31.24 14.07 1.99
N TYR A 743 32.03 13.20 2.61
CA TYR A 743 31.70 11.80 2.86
C TYR A 743 30.91 11.69 4.17
N MET A 744 29.64 11.30 4.11
CA MET A 744 28.73 11.29 5.26
C MET A 744 28.33 9.87 5.67
N HIS A 745 28.64 9.55 6.94
CA HIS A 745 28.13 8.37 7.63
C HIS A 745 26.59 8.42 7.79
N ARG A 746 25.96 7.25 7.89
CA ARG A 746 24.51 7.00 8.03
C ARG A 746 23.68 7.24 6.77
N LEU A 747 24.28 7.72 5.69
CA LEU A 747 23.67 7.74 4.36
C LEU A 747 24.00 6.43 3.64
N LEU A 748 22.99 5.80 3.04
CA LEU A 748 23.12 4.50 2.38
C LEU A 748 23.44 4.68 0.90
N ASN A 749 24.62 4.24 0.48
CA ASN A 749 25.15 4.35 -0.86
C ASN A 749 24.36 3.55 -1.89
N ASP A 750 23.86 2.39 -1.49
CA ASP A 750 22.96 1.55 -2.29
C ASP A 750 21.56 2.14 -2.52
N PHE A 751 21.16 3.20 -1.79
CA PHE A 751 19.80 3.76 -1.85
C PHE A 751 19.74 5.25 -2.19
N LEU A 752 20.67 6.04 -1.65
CA LEU A 752 20.57 7.50 -1.64
C LEU A 752 21.56 8.16 -2.59
N GLN A 753 22.62 7.48 -3.03
CA GLN A 753 23.70 8.17 -3.75
C GLN A 753 23.28 8.71 -5.11
N VAL A 754 22.39 8.01 -5.82
CA VAL A 754 21.79 8.49 -7.07
C VAL A 754 21.01 9.78 -6.82
N ASP A 755 20.15 9.78 -5.81
CA ASP A 755 19.28 10.92 -5.51
C ASP A 755 20.11 12.09 -4.94
N LEU A 756 21.18 11.83 -4.18
CA LEU A 756 22.15 12.84 -3.71
C LEU A 756 22.89 13.50 -4.88
N ASN A 757 23.33 12.73 -5.87
CA ASN A 757 23.98 13.28 -7.06
C ASN A 757 22.98 14.10 -7.89
N ASN A 758 21.77 13.58 -8.12
CA ASN A 758 20.72 14.33 -8.81
C ASN A 758 20.38 15.64 -8.09
N PHE A 759 20.32 15.63 -6.75
CA PHE A 759 20.10 16.84 -5.97
C PHE A 759 21.27 17.82 -6.10
N ALA A 760 22.52 17.34 -6.06
CA ALA A 760 23.69 18.17 -6.25
C ALA A 760 23.67 18.90 -7.61
N ASP A 761 23.24 18.20 -8.67
CA ASP A 761 23.22 18.74 -10.04
C ASP A 761 22.00 19.65 -10.30
N THR A 762 20.83 19.30 -9.76
CA THR A 762 19.56 19.96 -10.13
C THR A 762 19.01 20.92 -9.08
N GLY A 763 19.47 20.81 -7.82
CA GLY A 763 18.89 21.50 -6.67
C GLY A 763 17.49 21.03 -6.29
N LYS A 764 16.92 20.02 -6.96
CA LYS A 764 15.58 19.48 -6.67
C LYS A 764 15.67 18.26 -5.79
N MET A 765 15.08 18.32 -4.59
CA MET A 765 15.07 17.21 -3.65
C MET A 765 13.76 16.42 -3.79
N GLU A 766 13.86 15.18 -4.27
CA GLU A 766 12.72 14.28 -4.48
C GLU A 766 12.46 13.37 -3.26
N GLY A 767 11.24 12.85 -3.16
CA GLY A 767 10.62 12.33 -1.94
C GLY A 767 11.48 11.44 -1.03
N MET A 768 12.05 10.34 -1.53
CA MET A 768 12.76 9.34 -0.69
C MET A 768 13.99 9.92 0.03
N LEU A 769 14.76 10.78 -0.65
CA LEU A 769 15.94 11.43 -0.05
C LEU A 769 15.51 12.37 1.08
N GLU A 770 14.49 13.20 0.85
CA GLU A 770 13.98 14.12 1.87
C GLU A 770 13.39 13.36 3.07
N MET A 771 12.61 12.31 2.83
CA MET A 771 12.05 11.46 3.88
C MET A 771 13.14 10.82 4.74
N TYR A 772 14.20 10.29 4.12
CA TYR A 772 15.30 9.67 4.85
C TYR A 772 16.09 10.69 5.68
N LEU A 773 16.41 11.86 5.10
CA LEU A 773 17.14 12.91 5.81
C LEU A 773 16.34 13.49 7.00
N LYS A 774 15.01 13.63 6.86
CA LYS A 774 14.11 14.01 7.98
C LYS A 774 14.07 12.95 9.08
N GLN A 775 14.19 11.66 8.74
CA GLN A 775 14.27 10.59 9.73
C GLN A 775 15.55 10.65 10.57
N LEU A 776 16.64 11.16 9.98
CA LEU A 776 17.95 11.28 10.62
C LEU A 776 18.12 12.55 11.50
N GLN A 777 17.10 13.41 11.57
CA GLN A 777 17.11 14.65 12.36
C GLN A 777 17.27 14.36 13.86
N SER A 778 18.30 14.97 14.46
CA SER A 778 18.53 14.95 15.91
C SER A 778 18.24 16.29 16.59
N ASP A 779 18.37 17.41 15.86
CA ASP A 779 18.09 18.75 16.37
C ASP A 779 16.57 19.03 16.44
N PRO A 780 15.99 19.24 17.65
CA PRO A 780 14.58 19.59 17.79
C PRO A 780 14.21 20.92 17.12
N ALA A 781 15.15 21.88 17.04
CA ALA A 781 14.93 23.16 16.38
C ALA A 781 14.98 23.05 14.84
N GLY A 782 15.49 21.92 14.33
CA GLY A 782 15.59 21.65 12.90
C GLY A 782 16.61 22.51 12.15
N GLN A 783 17.47 23.25 12.85
CA GLN A 783 18.43 24.17 12.26
C GLN A 783 19.70 23.45 11.81
N PHE A 784 20.17 22.49 12.61
CA PHE A 784 21.44 21.80 12.39
C PHE A 784 21.19 20.31 12.17
N THR A 785 20.74 19.97 10.96
CA THR A 785 20.32 18.61 10.60
C THR A 785 21.09 18.09 9.39
N PRO A 786 21.12 16.76 9.15
CA PRO A 786 21.68 16.21 7.92
C PRO A 786 21.01 16.76 6.65
N LEU A 787 19.71 17.06 6.72
CA LEU A 787 18.98 17.70 5.62
C LEU A 787 19.58 19.06 5.27
N GLU A 788 19.85 19.89 6.28
CA GLU A 788 20.43 21.21 6.09
C GLU A 788 21.89 21.11 5.62
N VAL A 789 22.69 20.18 6.13
CA VAL A 789 24.05 19.93 5.61
C VAL A 789 24.02 19.64 4.11
N VAL A 790 23.12 18.76 3.65
CA VAL A 790 22.98 18.41 2.23
C VAL A 790 22.54 19.62 1.40
N ARG A 791 21.57 20.41 1.88
CA ARG A 791 21.11 21.64 1.21
C ARG A 791 22.22 22.69 1.11
N THR A 792 22.93 22.96 2.20
CA THR A 792 24.02 23.94 2.21
C THR A 792 25.20 23.46 1.35
N ALA A 793 25.51 22.16 1.35
CA ALA A 793 26.55 21.61 0.48
C ALA A 793 26.24 21.83 -1.02
N GLN A 794 24.97 21.61 -1.42
CA GLN A 794 24.51 21.88 -2.78
C GLN A 794 24.64 23.37 -3.15
N GLN A 795 24.26 24.29 -2.24
CA GLN A 795 24.38 25.73 -2.46
C GLN A 795 25.82 26.19 -2.73
N TYR A 796 26.81 25.53 -2.10
CA TYR A 796 28.23 25.83 -2.27
C TYR A 796 28.96 24.91 -3.26
N GLY A 797 28.22 24.09 -4.02
CA GLY A 797 28.76 23.20 -5.05
C GLY A 797 29.66 22.08 -4.52
N ILE A 798 29.43 21.63 -3.30
CA ILE A 798 30.14 20.50 -2.69
C ILE A 798 29.26 19.25 -2.78
N ARG A 799 29.80 18.18 -3.37
CA ARG A 799 29.07 16.92 -3.51
C ARG A 799 29.02 16.18 -2.18
N VAL A 800 27.86 15.58 -1.85
CA VAL A 800 27.73 14.67 -0.72
C VAL A 800 27.83 13.23 -1.21
N GLN A 801 28.75 12.46 -0.61
CA GLN A 801 28.94 11.05 -0.87
C GLN A 801 28.63 10.25 0.40
N SER A 802 27.78 9.25 0.28
CA SER A 802 27.44 8.30 1.33
C SER A 802 28.59 7.31 1.57
N THR A 803 28.78 6.90 2.84
CA THR A 803 29.83 5.95 3.25
C THR A 803 29.33 4.63 3.82
N ASP A 804 28.01 4.47 3.95
CA ASP A 804 27.38 3.24 4.42
C ASP A 804 26.58 2.53 3.34
N CYS A 805 26.20 1.29 3.60
CA CYS A 805 25.21 0.55 2.83
C CYS A 805 24.31 -0.24 3.79
N LEU A 806 23.26 -0.92 3.29
CA LEU A 806 22.44 -1.78 4.14
C LEU A 806 23.27 -2.81 4.93
N ALA A 807 24.30 -3.35 4.29
CA ALA A 807 25.17 -4.38 4.88
C ALA A 807 26.04 -3.85 6.03
N SER A 808 26.40 -2.56 6.05
CA SER A 808 27.19 -1.94 7.14
C SER A 808 26.31 -1.30 8.20
N TYR A 809 25.31 -0.52 7.78
CA TYR A 809 24.52 0.31 8.67
C TYR A 809 23.36 -0.46 9.23
N ARG A 810 22.31 -0.80 8.46
CA ARG A 810 20.98 -1.23 8.98
C ARG A 810 20.96 -2.55 9.73
N PHE A 811 21.84 -3.50 9.39
CA PHE A 811 21.86 -4.85 9.95
C PHE A 811 23.14 -5.18 10.71
N PRO A 812 23.50 -4.47 11.81
CA PRO A 812 24.61 -4.91 12.63
C PRO A 812 24.22 -6.18 13.37
N ASP A 813 25.05 -7.21 13.24
CA ASP A 813 24.89 -8.44 14.02
C ASP A 813 25.40 -8.19 15.45
N ALA A 814 24.52 -8.43 16.43
CA ALA A 814 24.79 -8.29 17.86
C ALA A 814 25.95 -9.19 18.34
N SER A 815 26.29 -10.23 17.57
CA SER A 815 27.42 -11.14 17.82
C SER A 815 28.79 -10.50 17.53
N PHE A 816 28.82 -9.34 16.87
CA PHE A 816 30.06 -8.63 16.53
C PHE A 816 30.26 -7.43 17.46
N GLY A 817 31.30 -7.51 18.30
CA GLY A 817 31.72 -6.41 19.17
C GLY A 817 32.11 -5.14 18.41
N THR A 818 32.13 -4.03 19.14
CA THR A 818 32.43 -2.66 18.65
C THR A 818 33.66 -2.56 17.75
N LEU A 819 34.74 -3.28 18.05
CA LEU A 819 35.96 -3.35 17.23
C LEU A 819 35.71 -3.78 15.79
N SER A 820 34.85 -4.78 15.59
CA SER A 820 34.51 -5.25 14.25
C SER A 820 33.67 -4.22 13.50
N GLN A 821 32.77 -3.51 14.19
CA GLN A 821 31.95 -2.45 13.60
C GLN A 821 32.82 -1.26 13.19
N GLN A 822 33.77 -0.85 14.04
CA GLN A 822 34.76 0.18 13.75
C GLN A 822 35.59 -0.18 12.52
N SER A 823 36.09 -1.42 12.46
CA SER A 823 36.88 -1.93 11.33
C SER A 823 36.10 -1.90 10.01
N ILE A 824 34.85 -2.37 10.01
CA ILE A 824 33.96 -2.37 8.84
C ILE A 824 33.76 -0.96 8.31
N LYS A 825 33.46 -0.01 9.20
CA LYS A 825 33.18 1.38 8.85
C LYS A 825 34.40 2.10 8.29
N ASN A 826 35.56 1.92 8.92
CA ASN A 826 36.82 2.49 8.45
C ASN A 826 37.18 1.94 7.07
N TYR A 827 37.14 0.61 6.91
CA TYR A 827 37.46 -0.05 5.65
C TYR A 827 36.50 0.32 4.50
N LEU A 828 35.18 0.39 4.76
CA LEU A 828 34.21 0.77 3.73
C LEU A 828 34.41 2.23 3.31
N THR A 829 34.62 3.13 4.27
CA THR A 829 34.91 4.54 3.99
C THR A 829 36.18 4.68 3.15
N HIS A 830 37.27 4.01 3.53
CA HIS A 830 38.51 3.95 2.76
C HIS A 830 38.25 3.48 1.31
N THR A 831 37.51 2.38 1.15
CA THR A 831 37.19 1.82 -0.17
C THR A 831 36.43 2.82 -1.05
N ILE A 832 35.47 3.56 -0.48
CA ILE A 832 34.67 4.56 -1.20
C ILE A 832 35.51 5.79 -1.56
N ILE A 833 36.36 6.26 -0.66
CA ILE A 833 37.28 7.38 -0.92
C ILE A 833 38.23 7.01 -2.06
N GLN A 834 38.89 5.85 -1.99
CA GLN A 834 39.80 5.39 -3.03
C GLN A 834 39.11 5.24 -4.39
N ALA A 835 37.87 4.73 -4.39
CA ALA A 835 37.07 4.65 -5.61
C ALA A 835 36.75 6.04 -6.17
N ASN A 836 36.41 7.03 -5.34
CA ASN A 836 36.04 8.37 -5.80
C ASN A 836 37.26 9.23 -6.20
N GLU A 837 38.38 9.13 -5.48
CA GLU A 837 39.66 9.80 -5.80
C GLU A 837 40.17 9.41 -7.19
N ALA A 838 39.94 8.17 -7.63
CA ALA A 838 40.30 7.72 -8.97
C ALA A 838 39.57 8.49 -10.10
N TYR A 839 38.46 9.17 -9.80
CA TYR A 839 37.62 9.85 -10.81
C TYR A 839 37.44 11.34 -10.57
N SER A 840 37.37 11.77 -9.31
CA SER A 840 37.15 13.16 -8.91
C SER A 840 38.12 13.55 -7.79
N PRO A 841 39.43 13.58 -8.07
CA PRO A 841 40.44 13.90 -7.07
C PRO A 841 40.20 15.32 -6.53
N GLY A 842 40.33 15.48 -5.22
CA GLY A 842 40.12 16.77 -4.59
C GLY A 842 40.21 16.72 -3.08
N LYS A 843 40.19 17.90 -2.45
CA LYS A 843 40.11 17.96 -1.00
C LYS A 843 38.77 17.44 -0.53
N TRP A 844 38.76 16.79 0.63
CA TRP A 844 37.57 16.12 1.13
C TRP A 844 37.35 16.32 2.62
N VAL A 845 36.10 16.14 3.05
CA VAL A 845 35.73 16.06 4.46
C VAL A 845 35.01 14.75 4.70
N VAL A 846 35.28 14.07 5.82
CA VAL A 846 34.53 12.89 6.26
C VAL A 846 33.80 13.23 7.54
N LEU A 847 32.49 13.04 7.60
CA LEU A 847 31.71 13.05 8.84
C LEU A 847 31.45 11.60 9.28
N THR A 848 32.00 11.22 10.42
CA THR A 848 32.00 9.83 10.91
C THR A 848 31.86 9.77 12.43
N GLY A 849 31.84 8.57 13.02
CA GLY A 849 31.77 8.42 14.48
C GLY A 849 33.13 8.76 15.10
N GLN A 850 33.16 9.26 16.35
CA GLN A 850 34.41 9.70 16.97
C GLN A 850 35.48 8.58 17.04
N GLU A 851 35.05 7.33 17.26
CA GLU A 851 35.93 6.14 17.29
C GLU A 851 36.56 5.79 15.93
N ASN A 852 36.07 6.38 14.84
CA ASN A 852 36.54 6.13 13.47
C ASN A 852 37.54 7.20 12.99
N THR A 853 37.67 8.30 13.71
CA THR A 853 38.44 9.49 13.29
C THR A 853 39.93 9.20 13.19
N ASN A 854 40.52 8.71 14.28
CA ASN A 854 41.94 8.37 14.40
C ASN A 854 42.09 6.93 14.89
N THR A 855 43.34 6.46 14.99
CA THR A 855 43.64 5.10 15.45
C THR A 855 43.12 4.89 16.87
N PHE A 856 42.19 3.95 17.02
CA PHE A 856 41.58 3.63 18.31
C PHE A 856 41.43 2.12 18.45
N ARG A 857 41.77 1.60 19.63
CA ARG A 857 41.78 0.16 19.96
C ARG A 857 42.54 -0.73 18.97
N GLY A 858 43.64 -0.19 18.42
CA GLY A 858 44.49 -0.90 17.46
C GLY A 858 43.91 -1.00 16.05
N ILE A 859 42.79 -0.31 15.77
CA ILE A 859 42.22 -0.18 14.43
C ILE A 859 42.63 1.18 13.87
N ALA A 860 43.26 1.21 12.69
CA ALA A 860 43.64 2.47 12.05
C ALA A 860 42.40 3.31 11.71
N GLY A 861 42.44 4.61 12.03
CA GLY A 861 41.39 5.57 11.76
C GLY A 861 41.42 6.09 10.33
N ILE A 862 40.34 6.77 9.93
CA ILE A 862 40.20 7.29 8.56
C ILE A 862 41.22 8.40 8.28
N SER A 863 41.56 9.21 9.29
CA SER A 863 42.57 10.26 9.12
C SER A 863 43.95 9.68 8.82
N GLU A 864 44.37 8.61 9.48
CA GLU A 864 45.65 7.95 9.18
C GLU A 864 45.64 7.25 7.83
N MET A 865 44.55 6.56 7.50
CA MET A 865 44.45 5.78 6.25
C MET A 865 44.49 6.66 5.00
N GLU A 866 43.89 7.85 5.05
CA GLU A 866 43.80 8.76 3.92
C GLU A 866 44.77 9.96 4.00
N GLY A 867 45.64 10.00 5.02
CA GLY A 867 46.58 11.11 5.22
C GLY A 867 45.90 12.44 5.55
N GLY A 868 44.78 12.43 6.26
CA GLY A 868 44.06 13.61 6.74
C GLY A 868 44.36 14.00 8.20
N ILE A 869 43.62 15.00 8.68
CA ILE A 869 43.61 15.44 10.08
C ILE A 869 42.28 15.08 10.73
N GLY A 870 42.31 14.53 11.93
CA GLY A 870 41.14 14.18 12.73
C GLY A 870 40.72 15.28 13.69
N LEU A 871 39.43 15.63 13.67
CA LEU A 871 38.80 16.62 14.54
C LEU A 871 37.68 15.95 15.34
N ARG A 872 37.77 15.99 16.67
CA ARG A 872 36.69 15.56 17.57
C ARG A 872 35.88 16.77 18.02
N ILE A 873 34.58 16.74 17.81
CA ILE A 873 33.68 17.81 18.26
C ILE A 873 32.95 17.37 19.53
N GLU A 874 33.00 18.20 20.56
CA GLU A 874 32.40 17.97 21.87
C GLU A 874 31.33 19.03 22.16
N GLU A 875 30.13 18.59 22.50
CA GLU A 875 29.03 19.49 22.85
C GLU A 875 29.09 19.87 24.33
N VAL A 876 29.39 21.14 24.58
CA VAL A 876 29.47 21.70 25.92
C VAL A 876 28.25 22.54 26.24
N GLY A 877 28.05 22.83 27.53
CA GLY A 877 26.96 23.69 28.01
C GLY A 877 27.06 25.11 27.43
N PRO A 878 25.93 25.85 27.36
CA PRO A 878 25.90 27.21 26.81
C PRO A 878 26.70 28.22 27.65
N ASP A 879 27.03 27.87 28.89
CA ASP A 879 27.89 28.62 29.82
C ASP A 879 29.40 28.50 29.48
N GLN A 880 29.77 27.47 28.72
CA GLN A 880 31.14 27.28 28.25
C GLN A 880 31.36 28.02 26.93
N SER A 881 32.60 28.42 26.68
CA SER A 881 32.98 29.09 25.42
C SER A 881 33.43 28.09 24.37
N LEU A 882 33.32 28.48 23.10
CA LEU A 882 33.93 27.74 22.00
C LEU A 882 35.44 27.69 22.22
N HIS A 883 36.01 26.49 22.18
CA HIS A 883 37.43 26.27 22.49
C HIS A 883 38.02 25.21 21.56
N ILE A 884 39.18 25.52 20.97
CA ILE A 884 39.92 24.64 20.08
C ILE A 884 41.26 24.32 20.73
N GLU A 885 41.60 23.04 20.82
CA GLU A 885 42.86 22.58 21.40
C GLU A 885 43.37 21.31 20.72
N ILE A 886 44.63 20.95 21.00
CA ILE A 886 45.14 19.63 20.65
C ILE A 886 44.38 18.61 21.51
N ASP A 887 43.92 17.52 20.90
CA ASP A 887 43.09 16.58 21.64
C ASP A 887 43.90 15.85 22.72
N HIS A 888 43.43 15.94 23.96
CA HIS A 888 43.97 15.20 25.10
C HIS A 888 43.33 13.82 25.29
N GLY A 889 42.30 13.54 24.49
CA GLY A 889 41.57 12.29 24.46
C GLY A 889 40.48 12.17 25.52
N ILE A 890 39.58 11.21 25.32
CA ILE A 890 38.44 10.92 26.22
C ILE A 890 38.38 9.44 26.57
N GLU A 891 37.88 9.13 27.77
CA GLU A 891 37.67 7.74 28.20
C GLU A 891 36.42 7.13 27.53
N VAL A 892 36.60 6.00 26.85
CA VAL A 892 35.53 5.22 26.22
C VAL A 892 35.52 3.81 26.84
N GLY A 893 34.37 3.37 27.37
CA GLY A 893 34.24 2.11 28.10
C GLY A 893 34.44 0.86 27.24
N ARG A 894 35.00 -0.24 27.80
CA ARG A 894 35.25 -1.51 27.10
C ARG A 894 34.04 -2.45 27.07
N ASP A 895 33.93 -3.21 25.97
CA ASP A 895 32.81 -4.12 25.68
C ASP A 895 33.00 -5.59 26.11
N VAL A 896 34.21 -6.03 26.49
CA VAL A 896 34.54 -7.47 26.58
C VAL A 896 34.81 -7.97 28.01
N GLN A 897 34.13 -9.06 28.38
CA GLN A 897 34.50 -9.98 29.46
C GLN A 897 35.11 -11.28 28.86
N PRO A 898 36.26 -11.78 29.37
CA PRO A 898 37.18 -11.13 30.30
C PRO A 898 38.20 -10.24 29.56
N PRO A 899 38.80 -9.26 30.28
CA PRO A 899 39.85 -8.40 29.72
C PRO A 899 41.05 -9.23 29.24
N LEU A 900 41.66 -8.82 28.13
CA LEU A 900 42.98 -9.33 27.74
C LEU A 900 43.94 -9.09 28.92
N PRO A 901 44.74 -10.09 29.34
CA PRO A 901 45.49 -10.09 30.61
C PRO A 901 46.56 -8.98 30.75
N GLN A 902 46.73 -8.12 29.75
CA GLN A 902 47.70 -7.02 29.73
C GLN A 902 47.08 -5.63 29.92
N MET A 903 45.75 -5.48 29.99
CA MET A 903 45.10 -4.17 30.13
C MET A 903 44.52 -3.96 31.54
N ARG A 904 45.02 -2.93 32.26
CA ARG A 904 44.43 -2.44 33.52
C ARG A 904 43.28 -1.45 33.20
N GLY A 905 42.19 -1.48 33.98
CA GLY A 905 41.06 -0.55 33.89
C GLY A 905 39.91 -0.98 32.97
N ASP A 906 38.78 -0.27 33.02
CA ASP A 906 37.51 -0.61 32.32
C ASP A 906 37.24 0.24 31.05
N PHE A 907 38.21 1.05 30.63
CA PHE A 907 38.09 1.99 29.50
C PHE A 907 39.35 2.01 28.63
N ASP A 908 39.22 2.54 27.42
CA ASP A 908 40.31 2.90 26.51
C ASP A 908 40.22 4.41 26.23
N THR A 909 41.36 5.06 26.00
CA THR A 909 41.38 6.49 25.66
C THR A 909 41.30 6.67 24.15
N LEU A 910 40.27 7.38 23.69
CA LEU A 910 40.12 7.81 22.30
C LEU A 910 40.82 9.15 22.11
N TYR A 911 41.73 9.22 21.14
CA TYR A 911 42.41 10.44 20.74
C TYR A 911 42.00 10.83 19.33
N ALA A 912 41.87 12.13 19.07
CA ALA A 912 41.94 12.75 17.75
C ALA A 912 43.21 13.60 17.62
N ASP A 913 43.40 14.29 16.49
CA ASP A 913 44.48 15.29 16.39
C ASP A 913 44.10 16.60 17.09
N ILE A 914 42.84 17.02 16.94
CA ILE A 914 42.32 18.30 17.42
C ILE A 914 40.96 18.05 18.07
N SER A 915 40.66 18.79 19.14
CA SER A 915 39.33 18.84 19.74
C SER A 915 38.72 20.24 19.60
N LEU A 916 37.42 20.28 19.33
CA LEU A 916 36.60 21.49 19.29
C LEU A 916 35.44 21.34 20.26
N LYS A 917 35.45 22.13 21.33
CA LYS A 917 34.32 22.27 22.25
C LYS A 917 33.38 23.31 21.71
N MET A 918 32.11 22.95 21.53
CA MET A 918 31.11 23.80 20.91
C MET A 918 29.87 23.97 21.80
N PRO A 919 29.55 25.22 22.20
CA PRO A 919 28.41 25.48 23.09
C PRO A 919 27.09 25.15 22.40
N THR A 920 26.32 24.23 22.99
CA THR A 920 25.04 23.77 22.45
C THR A 920 24.04 23.54 23.61
N PRO A 921 22.82 24.12 23.55
CA PRO A 921 21.80 23.89 24.57
C PRO A 921 21.55 22.39 24.81
N PRO A 922 21.45 21.93 26.08
CA PRO A 922 21.10 20.56 26.38
C PRO A 922 19.67 20.24 25.92
N ILE A 923 19.49 19.06 25.34
CA ILE A 923 18.17 18.54 25.02
C ILE A 923 17.59 17.97 26.32
N THR A 924 16.69 18.74 26.95
CA THR A 924 16.08 18.38 28.24
C THR A 924 14.92 17.39 28.08
N GLN A 925 14.17 17.48 26.98
CA GLN A 925 13.07 16.56 26.66
C GLN A 925 13.00 16.32 25.15
N ARG A 926 12.82 15.05 24.74
CA ARG A 926 12.52 14.69 23.34
C ARG A 926 11.07 14.30 23.18
N THR A 927 10.47 14.65 22.04
CA THR A 927 9.15 14.13 21.67
C THR A 927 9.19 12.61 21.51
N GLN A 928 8.02 11.97 21.56
CA GLN A 928 7.92 10.53 21.36
C GLN A 928 8.47 10.10 19.99
N GLU A 929 8.20 10.87 18.94
CA GLU A 929 8.69 10.64 17.59
C GLU A 929 10.22 10.77 17.52
N ALA A 930 10.79 11.76 18.21
CA ALA A 930 12.24 11.95 18.28
C ALA A 930 12.92 10.78 19.00
N ILE A 931 12.33 10.25 20.08
CA ILE A 931 12.81 9.03 20.75
C ILE A 931 12.73 7.81 19.84
N LEU A 932 11.66 7.64 19.08
CA LEU A 932 11.51 6.52 18.14
C LEU A 932 12.54 6.57 17.01
N ARG A 933 12.90 7.77 16.55
CA ARG A 933 13.95 8.00 15.54
C ARG A 933 15.36 7.81 16.11
N LEU A 934 15.61 8.32 17.33
CA LEU A 934 16.90 8.20 18.00
C LEU A 934 17.21 6.74 18.37
N LEU A 935 16.25 6.04 18.98
CA LEU A 935 16.37 4.65 19.43
C LEU A 935 15.83 3.69 18.37
N TYR A 936 16.39 3.73 17.17
CA TYR A 936 15.85 3.00 16.03
C TYR A 936 16.19 1.49 16.04
N ARG A 937 17.05 1.01 16.95
CA ARG A 937 17.36 -0.42 17.15
C ARG A 937 17.19 -0.90 18.58
N PRO A 938 16.80 -2.17 18.79
CA PRO A 938 16.90 -2.83 20.09
C PRO A 938 18.30 -2.71 20.69
N GLY A 939 18.37 -2.49 22.01
CA GLY A 939 19.63 -2.31 22.73
C GLY A 939 20.15 -0.86 22.76
N MET A 940 19.59 0.05 21.96
CA MET A 940 19.87 1.48 22.10
C MET A 940 19.16 2.08 23.30
N PHE A 941 19.82 3.00 23.99
CA PHE A 941 19.25 3.76 25.09
C PHE A 941 19.73 5.21 25.11
N THR A 942 18.95 6.04 25.78
CA THR A 942 19.32 7.41 26.15
C THR A 942 18.84 7.68 27.57
N ILE A 943 19.34 8.75 28.17
CA ILE A 943 18.95 9.18 29.52
C ILE A 943 18.48 10.62 29.42
N GLU A 944 17.29 10.88 29.95
CA GLU A 944 16.71 12.23 30.00
C GLU A 944 16.56 12.69 31.45
N GLN A 945 16.74 13.99 31.66
CA GLN A 945 16.52 14.64 32.94
C GLN A 945 15.48 15.74 32.74
N SER A 946 14.34 15.60 33.41
CA SER A 946 13.26 16.58 33.38
C SER A 946 12.77 16.84 34.81
N GLU A 947 12.69 18.12 35.20
CA GLU A 947 12.18 18.53 36.52
C GLU A 947 12.85 17.79 37.70
N GLY A 948 14.15 17.50 37.58
CA GLY A 948 14.92 16.77 38.60
C GLY A 948 14.75 15.25 38.58
N THR A 949 13.86 14.71 37.74
CA THR A 949 13.65 13.27 37.54
C THR A 949 14.54 12.74 36.42
N TRP A 950 15.24 11.64 36.69
CA TRP A 950 16.12 10.97 35.74
C TRP A 950 15.41 9.75 35.16
N THR A 951 15.38 9.62 33.84
CA THR A 951 14.70 8.50 33.17
C THR A 951 15.63 7.84 32.17
N LEU A 952 15.85 6.54 32.35
CA LEU A 952 16.44 5.67 31.35
C LEU A 952 15.38 5.30 30.31
N ILE A 953 15.63 5.63 29.05
CA ILE A 953 14.77 5.29 27.93
C ILE A 953 15.53 4.33 27.02
N HIS A 954 15.00 3.14 26.77
CA HIS A 954 15.66 2.16 25.90
C HIS A 954 14.67 1.45 24.98
N ARG A 955 15.18 0.93 23.86
CA ARG A 955 14.40 0.03 23.00
C ARG A 955 14.66 -1.42 23.39
N SER A 956 13.61 -2.11 23.82
CA SER A 956 13.67 -3.52 24.23
C SER A 956 14.02 -4.45 23.07
N ARG A 957 14.37 -5.70 23.39
CA ARG A 957 14.57 -6.77 22.39
C ARG A 957 13.33 -7.05 21.54
N THR A 958 12.13 -6.79 22.06
CA THR A 958 10.86 -6.89 21.32
C THR A 958 10.56 -5.65 20.47
N GLY A 959 11.42 -4.63 20.53
CA GLY A 959 11.35 -3.42 19.72
C GLY A 959 10.46 -2.31 20.31
N VAL A 960 10.03 -2.44 21.57
CA VAL A 960 9.19 -1.47 22.28
C VAL A 960 10.05 -0.47 23.05
N ILE A 961 9.64 0.80 23.09
CA ILE A 961 10.29 1.81 23.93
C ILE A 961 9.87 1.62 25.39
N VAL A 962 10.85 1.44 26.26
CA VAL A 962 10.66 1.24 27.70
C VAL A 962 11.33 2.39 28.43
N ARG A 963 10.58 2.99 29.35
CA ARG A 963 11.06 4.06 30.25
C ARG A 963 11.23 3.48 31.65
N THR A 964 12.31 3.81 32.32
CA THR A 964 12.64 3.32 33.64
C THR A 964 13.18 4.48 34.46
N MET A 965 12.53 4.75 35.59
CA MET A 965 12.99 5.79 36.51
C MET A 965 14.37 5.40 37.06
N ILE A 966 15.27 6.38 37.11
CA ILE A 966 16.56 6.28 37.78
C ILE A 966 16.39 6.98 39.13
N GLU A 967 16.49 6.19 40.19
CA GLU A 967 16.33 6.67 41.56
C GLU A 967 17.65 7.28 42.05
N ARG A 968 17.55 8.40 42.76
CA ARG A 968 18.68 8.97 43.49
C ARG A 968 18.70 8.40 44.91
N THR A 969 19.85 7.90 45.35
CA THR A 969 20.04 7.46 46.74
C THR A 969 20.28 8.63 47.67
N GLU A 970 20.10 8.44 48.98
CA GLU A 970 20.39 9.46 50.00
C GLU A 970 21.86 9.93 49.95
N ASP A 971 22.77 9.05 49.53
CA ASP A 971 24.20 9.33 49.36
C ASP A 971 24.54 10.06 48.04
N GLY A 972 23.53 10.44 47.24
CA GLY A 972 23.70 11.14 45.96
C GLY A 972 24.07 10.25 44.77
N GLY A 973 23.99 8.93 44.92
CA GLY A 973 24.21 7.96 43.85
C GLY A 973 22.95 7.69 43.01
N PHE A 974 23.11 6.90 41.96
CA PHE A 974 22.08 6.60 40.95
C PHE A 974 21.88 5.09 40.84
N LEU A 975 20.64 4.61 40.90
CA LEU A 975 20.30 3.20 40.70
C LEU A 975 19.02 3.03 39.88
N ILE A 976 18.83 1.83 39.33
CA ILE A 976 17.63 1.48 38.56
C ILE A 976 16.95 0.23 39.11
N ASN A 977 15.62 0.21 39.06
CA ASN A 977 14.81 -0.93 39.46
C ASN A 977 14.40 -1.79 38.24
N ARG A 978 15.26 -2.72 37.87
CA ARG A 978 15.01 -3.70 36.78
C ARG A 978 15.37 -5.14 37.17
N PRO A 979 14.51 -5.90 37.86
CA PRO A 979 14.85 -7.24 38.38
C PRO A 979 15.39 -8.23 37.34
N ALA A 980 15.00 -8.08 36.07
CA ALA A 980 15.49 -8.91 34.96
C ALA A 980 16.94 -8.61 34.54
N TRP A 981 17.54 -7.52 35.05
CA TRP A 981 18.88 -7.03 34.69
C TRP A 981 19.81 -7.15 35.90
N THR A 982 20.20 -8.37 36.23
CA THR A 982 20.90 -8.71 37.48
C THR A 982 22.17 -7.90 37.73
N ASP A 983 22.89 -7.50 36.66
CA ASP A 983 24.17 -6.79 36.77
C ASP A 983 24.04 -5.30 37.12
N VAL A 984 22.84 -4.73 36.98
CA VAL A 984 22.58 -3.28 37.18
C VAL A 984 21.36 -3.00 38.07
N HIS A 985 20.54 -4.00 38.37
CA HIS A 985 19.39 -3.90 39.26
C HIS A 985 19.82 -3.54 40.68
N GLN A 986 19.31 -2.41 41.21
CA GLN A 986 19.60 -1.95 42.57
C GLN A 986 21.11 -1.79 42.87
N VAL A 987 21.94 -1.63 41.83
CA VAL A 987 23.36 -1.32 41.98
C VAL A 987 23.53 0.20 42.03
N ASN A 988 24.19 0.68 43.08
CA ASN A 988 24.42 2.11 43.28
C ASN A 988 25.64 2.60 42.49
N TYR A 989 25.44 3.58 41.61
CA TYR A 989 26.49 4.23 40.82
C TYR A 989 26.73 5.67 41.28
N GLN A 990 27.99 6.07 41.42
CA GLN A 990 28.36 7.41 41.91
C GLN A 990 27.98 8.56 40.96
N ASN A 991 27.83 8.27 39.66
CA ASN A 991 27.38 9.25 38.67
C ASN A 991 26.71 8.55 37.48
N ILE A 992 25.99 9.32 36.67
CA ILE A 992 25.25 8.82 35.51
C ILE A 992 26.15 8.19 34.44
N GLY A 993 27.39 8.67 34.32
CA GLY A 993 28.39 8.10 33.42
C GLY A 993 28.76 6.67 33.79
N LEU A 994 28.89 6.36 35.08
CA LEU A 994 29.15 4.99 35.55
C LEU A 994 27.97 4.06 35.32
N LEU A 995 26.73 4.54 35.50
CA LEU A 995 25.52 3.78 35.15
C LEU A 995 25.46 3.50 33.65
N ALA A 996 25.71 4.53 32.81
CA ALA A 996 25.73 4.37 31.36
C ALA A 996 26.81 3.37 30.91
N ARG A 997 28.01 3.41 31.53
CA ARG A 997 29.08 2.41 31.29
C ARG A 997 28.65 1.00 31.69
N ALA A 998 27.90 0.85 32.78
CA ALA A 998 27.39 -0.46 33.19
C ALA A 998 26.34 -1.01 32.23
N LEU A 999 25.41 -0.18 31.77
CA LEU A 999 24.45 -0.52 30.72
C LEU A 999 25.17 -0.89 29.42
N HIS A 1000 26.24 -0.15 29.09
CA HIS A 1000 27.06 -0.45 27.92
C HIS A 1000 27.71 -1.84 27.99
N ARG A 1001 28.25 -2.23 29.15
CA ARG A 1001 28.79 -3.59 29.37
C ARG A 1001 27.75 -4.71 29.24
N MET A 1002 26.46 -4.41 29.43
CA MET A 1002 25.37 -5.35 29.15
C MET A 1002 25.04 -5.49 27.65
N GLY A 1003 25.80 -4.82 26.78
CA GLY A 1003 25.59 -4.81 25.33
C GLY A 1003 24.59 -3.75 24.86
N MET A 1004 24.33 -2.71 25.67
CA MET A 1004 23.48 -1.58 25.26
C MET A 1004 24.32 -0.45 24.64
N THR A 1005 23.74 0.34 23.75
CA THR A 1005 24.43 1.45 23.06
C THR A 1005 23.80 2.78 23.44
N LEU A 1006 24.62 3.71 23.95
CA LEU A 1006 24.17 5.05 24.31
C LEU A 1006 23.97 5.90 23.03
N GLU A 1007 22.83 6.56 22.93
CA GLU A 1007 22.50 7.53 21.89
C GLU A 1007 22.20 8.90 22.53
N GLY A 1008 22.84 9.96 22.04
CA GLY A 1008 22.72 11.31 22.60
C GLY A 1008 23.68 11.59 23.78
N ARG A 1009 23.72 12.85 24.19
CA ARG A 1009 24.50 13.32 25.35
C ARG A 1009 23.81 12.90 26.65
N LEU A 1010 24.62 12.51 27.64
CA LEU A 1010 24.11 12.28 29.00
C LEU A 1010 23.74 13.64 29.65
N PRO A 1011 22.66 13.71 30.42
CA PRO A 1011 22.36 14.93 31.18
C PRO A 1011 23.48 15.16 32.21
N VAL A 1012 23.94 16.41 32.30
CA VAL A 1012 25.06 16.82 33.16
C VAL A 1012 24.54 17.30 34.50
#